data_AF-A0A315UZW2-F1
#
_entry.id   AF-A0A315UZW2-F1
#
_cell.length_a   1.000
_cell.length_b   1.000
_cell.length_c   1.000
_cell.angle_alpha   90.00
_cell.angle_beta   90.00
_cell.angle_gamma   90.00
#
_symmetry.space_group_name_H-M   'P 1'
#
loop_
_entity.id
_entity.type
_entity.pdbx_description
1 polymer ?
#
loop_
_entity_poly.entity_id
_entity_poly.type
_entity_poly.pdbx_seq_one_letter_code
_entity_poly.pdbx_strand_id
1 'polypeptide(L)'
;MVPRPSSGELWGLHLMPPRILVDCCLPNGMMVSLECLRETPLISIKQQLFIEARKYPLYHLLQEESCYIFVGVTQEAEREEFYDETRRLCDLRLFHPILKVIEPLGNREEKILNREIGFAIGMPVCEFEMMKDPEVQDFRRSILSVCREAMEEREGGGAHTQALYVYPPNVESSPHLPQHIYSKLDKGRLIVTIWVIMSPSNSKQKYTLKVSHDSLPEQLIAESIRKKSRSMHLSPQQLRLCVQEYQGQYILKVCGCDEYLLENFPLSQYKYIRSCIIVGRLPHLMLVSKDSLYSQLPASGFVTPSYSRRTPQPSPCPGGGDGSPPRSLWAFNTLLRVRLLCATYVNVNIRDIDKIYVRTGIYHGGEPLCENVNTQRVPCSNPRWNEWLTYDIYLADLPRSARLCLSICSVKGRKGAKEEHCPLAWGNVSLFDYMDILVSGKVALSLWPVPHGLEDLLNPIGVAGSNPNKVTVLLGFQATELTETPCVELEFSRFNQTVVFPDEQQIEEHANWTISRELGYNYCHGLSSRLACDSSVSATDAEQLRSLCSRDPLYELSEQEKDFLWRHRHYCLNIPESLPKLLLSVKWNSRDEVSQMYCLLKEWPLMEPESALELLDCNFPDPIVREFALRCLVQGLTDDKLSQYLLQLVQVLKYEMYLDNPLARFLIKKALTNQRIGHFFFWHLKSEMHNKTISRRFGLLLEAFCRACGMYLKHLNRQKETCSQVEAMDKLVNLTDTLKQEKKDETQKTQMKFLVEHMSRPDYMESLQGFVSPLNPVHQLGNLRLEECRIMSSAKRPLWLNWENPDIMSELLFTNNEIIFKNGDDLRQDMLTLQIIKIMENIWQNQGLDLR
;
A
#
# COMPACT_ATOMS: atom_id res chain seq x y z
N MET A 1 -3.81 18.72 -3.75
CA MET A 1 -5.18 18.69 -3.18
C MET A 1 -6.15 18.67 -4.37
N VAL A 2 -7.25 17.94 -4.40
CA VAL A 2 -8.24 17.88 -3.32
C VAL A 2 -8.24 16.52 -2.62
N PRO A 3 -7.18 16.21 -1.86
CA PRO A 3 -7.37 15.82 -0.48
C PRO A 3 -7.81 17.05 0.31
N ARG A 4 -8.64 16.80 1.32
CA ARG A 4 -9.42 17.76 2.09
C ARG A 4 -8.65 19.07 2.37
N PRO A 5 -9.19 20.24 1.98
CA PRO A 5 -8.54 21.53 2.25
C PRO A 5 -8.42 21.86 3.75
N SER A 6 -9.20 21.18 4.58
CA SER A 6 -9.09 21.11 6.04
C SER A 6 -9.95 19.95 6.54
N SER A 7 -9.60 19.30 7.65
CA SER A 7 -10.38 18.22 8.28
C SER A 7 -11.59 18.71 9.11
N GLY A 8 -12.04 19.96 8.93
CA GLY A 8 -13.08 20.59 9.75
C GLY A 8 -14.46 19.93 9.67
N GLU A 9 -15.36 20.31 10.59
CA GLU A 9 -16.73 19.78 10.64
C GLU A 9 -17.62 20.39 9.53
N LEU A 10 -17.34 21.62 9.08
CA LEU A 10 -18.00 22.30 7.97
C LEU A 10 -16.97 22.98 7.06
N TRP A 11 -17.29 23.21 5.78
CA TRP A 11 -16.41 23.98 4.91
C TRP A 11 -16.10 25.38 5.49
N GLY A 12 -14.81 25.71 5.63
CA GLY A 12 -14.36 26.98 6.17
C GLY A 12 -14.48 27.13 7.69
N LEU A 13 -14.97 26.12 8.41
CA LEU A 13 -15.06 26.09 9.88
C LEU A 13 -14.48 24.79 10.43
N HIS A 14 -13.41 24.89 11.22
CA HIS A 14 -12.83 23.72 11.89
C HIS A 14 -13.85 23.01 12.80
N LEU A 15 -14.71 23.78 13.48
CA LEU A 15 -15.73 23.30 14.39
C LEU A 15 -17.05 24.02 14.12
N MET A 16 -18.15 23.26 14.07
CA MET A 16 -19.49 23.83 14.08
C MET A 16 -19.76 24.51 15.43
N PRO A 17 -20.51 25.63 15.44
CA PRO A 17 -21.05 26.20 16.68
C PRO A 17 -21.92 25.18 17.44
N PRO A 18 -22.12 25.33 18.76
CA PRO A 18 -22.94 24.41 19.54
C PRO A 18 -24.37 24.23 19.01
N ARG A 19 -24.96 25.31 18.47
CA ARG A 19 -26.26 25.32 17.77
C ARG A 19 -26.07 25.86 16.36
N ILE A 20 -26.66 25.19 15.39
CA ILE A 20 -26.57 25.56 13.97
C ILE A 20 -27.94 25.39 13.30
N LEU A 21 -28.27 26.32 12.40
CA LEU A 21 -29.45 26.19 11.54
C LEU A 21 -29.11 25.26 10.38
N VAL A 22 -29.94 24.24 10.20
CA VAL A 22 -29.82 23.26 9.11
C VAL A 22 -31.04 23.39 8.20
N ASP A 23 -30.80 23.67 6.92
CA ASP A 23 -31.87 23.76 5.93
C ASP A 23 -32.22 22.37 5.40
N CYS A 24 -33.45 21.94 5.63
CA CYS A 24 -33.95 20.63 5.25
C CYS A 24 -34.87 20.73 4.01
N CYS A 25 -34.41 20.21 2.88
CA CYS A 25 -35.16 20.15 1.62
C CYS A 25 -36.02 18.88 1.59
N LEU A 26 -37.34 19.04 1.72
CA LEU A 26 -38.33 17.96 1.71
C LEU A 26 -38.67 17.50 0.28
N PRO A 27 -39.13 16.24 0.09
CA PRO A 27 -39.42 15.70 -1.24
C PRO A 27 -40.64 16.36 -1.91
N ASN A 28 -41.51 17.02 -1.14
CA ASN A 28 -42.63 17.82 -1.64
C ASN A 28 -42.22 19.22 -2.13
N GLY A 29 -40.92 19.54 -2.17
CA GLY A 29 -40.38 20.82 -2.65
C GLY A 29 -40.27 21.91 -1.58
N MET A 30 -40.68 21.64 -0.34
CA MET A 30 -40.58 22.60 0.76
C MET A 30 -39.18 22.62 1.39
N MET A 31 -38.76 23.79 1.88
CA MET A 31 -37.53 23.95 2.66
C MET A 31 -37.90 24.36 4.10
N VAL A 32 -37.38 23.62 5.07
CA VAL A 32 -37.63 23.83 6.51
C VAL A 32 -36.29 24.04 7.20
N SER A 33 -36.08 25.20 7.81
CA SER A 33 -34.87 25.49 8.59
C SER A 33 -35.06 25.01 10.03
N LEU A 34 -34.20 24.10 10.48
CA LEU A 34 -34.26 23.51 11.82
C LEU A 34 -33.03 23.91 12.63
N GLU A 35 -33.23 24.44 13.83
CA GLU A 35 -32.12 24.69 14.76
C GLU A 35 -31.72 23.38 15.46
N CYS A 36 -30.51 22.91 15.19
CA CYS A 36 -29.97 21.66 15.70
C CYS A 36 -28.77 21.90 16.60
N LEU A 37 -28.58 21.05 17.62
CA LEU A 37 -27.27 20.94 18.27
C LEU A 37 -26.32 20.20 17.33
N ARG A 38 -25.04 20.56 17.34
CA ARG A 38 -24.03 19.93 16.47
C ARG A 38 -23.85 18.44 16.77
N GLU A 39 -24.09 18.00 18.01
CA GLU A 39 -23.98 16.61 18.44
C GLU A 39 -25.26 15.79 18.18
N THR A 40 -26.34 16.40 17.67
CA THR A 40 -27.61 15.69 17.48
C THR A 40 -27.47 14.60 16.40
N PRO A 41 -27.88 13.35 16.68
CA PRO A 41 -27.95 12.29 15.69
C PRO A 41 -28.98 12.55 14.58
N LEU A 42 -28.70 12.08 13.36
CA LEU A 42 -29.58 12.21 12.21
C LEU A 42 -30.99 11.65 12.45
N ILE A 43 -31.12 10.55 13.20
CA ILE A 43 -32.42 9.96 13.56
C ILE A 43 -33.30 10.97 14.32
N SER A 44 -32.70 11.73 15.24
CA SER A 44 -33.40 12.74 16.04
C SER A 44 -33.69 14.00 15.21
N ILE A 45 -32.77 14.40 14.33
CA ILE A 45 -32.99 15.50 13.37
C ILE A 45 -34.16 15.17 12.44
N LYS A 46 -34.25 13.92 11.95
CA LYS A 46 -35.34 13.46 11.09
C LYS A 46 -36.69 13.51 11.79
N GLN A 47 -36.76 12.99 13.01
CA GLN A 47 -37.99 13.03 13.82
C GLN A 47 -38.46 14.47 14.07
N GLN A 48 -37.55 15.36 14.46
CA GLN A 48 -37.87 16.78 14.65
C GLN A 48 -38.32 17.45 13.36
N LEU A 49 -37.65 17.16 12.24
CA LEU A 49 -38.00 17.67 10.93
C LEU A 49 -39.42 17.26 10.51
N PHE A 50 -39.81 15.99 10.68
CA PHE A 50 -41.16 15.51 10.30
C PHE A 50 -42.25 16.06 11.22
N ILE A 51 -41.93 16.36 12.49
CA ILE A 51 -42.84 17.09 13.39
C ILE A 51 -43.03 18.53 12.91
N GLU A 52 -41.94 19.23 12.59
CA GLU A 52 -41.99 20.62 12.10
C GLU A 52 -42.63 20.74 10.73
N ALA A 53 -42.41 19.76 9.83
CA ALA A 53 -42.98 19.71 8.49
C ALA A 53 -44.52 19.73 8.49
N ARG A 54 -45.18 19.29 9.58
CA ARG A 54 -46.64 19.37 9.74
C ARG A 54 -47.18 20.80 9.70
N LYS A 55 -46.34 21.78 10.02
CA LYS A 55 -46.68 23.22 10.00
C LYS A 55 -46.57 23.83 8.59
N TYR A 56 -46.00 23.10 7.63
CA TYR A 56 -45.74 23.58 6.28
C TYR A 56 -46.78 23.07 5.27
N PRO A 57 -47.03 23.82 4.17
CA PRO A 57 -47.88 23.35 3.07
C PRO A 57 -47.46 22.00 2.50
N LEU A 58 -48.41 21.31 1.87
CA LEU A 58 -48.16 20.04 1.15
C LEU A 58 -47.63 18.89 2.02
N TYR A 59 -47.82 18.93 3.34
CA TYR A 59 -47.41 17.85 4.25
C TYR A 59 -48.05 16.50 3.89
N HIS A 60 -49.29 16.50 3.41
CA HIS A 60 -50.01 15.28 3.01
C HIS A 60 -49.35 14.50 1.85
N LEU A 61 -48.38 15.09 1.14
CA LEU A 61 -47.60 14.42 0.09
C LEU A 61 -46.38 13.65 0.66
N LEU A 62 -46.06 13.83 1.94
CA LEU A 62 -44.98 13.10 2.60
C LEU A 62 -45.49 11.74 3.07
N GLN A 63 -44.68 10.70 2.83
CA GLN A 63 -44.88 9.37 3.41
C GLN A 63 -44.39 9.36 4.88
N GLU A 64 -44.35 8.18 5.50
CA GLU A 64 -43.76 8.01 6.82
C GLU A 64 -42.27 8.33 6.84
N GLU A 65 -41.76 8.81 7.98
CA GLU A 65 -40.34 9.15 8.16
C GLU A 65 -39.39 7.96 7.92
N SER A 66 -39.89 6.74 8.06
CA SER A 66 -39.17 5.47 7.85
C SER A 66 -38.88 5.20 6.36
N CYS A 67 -39.66 5.79 5.45
CA CYS A 67 -39.48 5.66 4.00
C CYS A 67 -38.32 6.50 3.46
N TYR A 68 -37.76 7.41 4.28
CA TYR A 68 -36.80 8.40 3.83
C TYR A 68 -35.44 8.29 4.52
N ILE A 69 -34.42 8.72 3.79
CA ILE A 69 -33.07 8.97 4.29
C ILE A 69 -32.64 10.41 3.98
N PHE A 70 -31.59 10.89 4.66
CA PHE A 70 -30.97 12.16 4.33
C PHE A 70 -29.89 12.01 3.25
N VAL A 71 -29.72 13.08 2.49
CA VAL A 71 -28.61 13.31 1.56
C VAL A 71 -28.01 14.67 1.80
N GLY A 72 -26.69 14.77 1.78
CA GLY A 72 -25.97 16.04 1.89
C GLY A 72 -24.87 16.13 0.84
N VAL A 73 -24.35 17.34 0.64
CA VAL A 73 -23.09 17.54 -0.09
C VAL A 73 -21.97 17.61 0.93
N THR A 74 -20.96 16.75 0.80
CA THR A 74 -19.81 16.69 1.70
C THR A 74 -18.71 17.65 1.27
N GLN A 75 -17.74 17.88 2.14
CA GLN A 75 -16.52 18.64 1.80
C GLN A 75 -15.68 17.98 0.70
N GLU A 76 -15.96 16.71 0.36
CA GLU A 76 -15.35 16.00 -0.78
C GLU A 76 -16.10 16.31 -2.09
N ALA A 77 -17.03 17.29 -2.08
CA ALA A 77 -17.87 17.69 -3.21
C ALA A 77 -18.76 16.55 -3.76
N GLU A 78 -19.01 15.53 -2.94
CA GLU A 78 -19.86 14.39 -3.29
C GLU A 78 -21.24 14.55 -2.67
N ARG A 79 -22.26 14.06 -3.39
CA ARG A 79 -23.61 13.85 -2.87
C ARG A 79 -23.65 12.54 -2.08
N GLU A 80 -23.53 12.61 -0.76
CA GLU A 80 -23.55 11.44 0.14
C GLU A 80 -24.99 11.10 0.60
N GLU A 81 -25.35 9.82 0.53
CA GLU A 81 -26.59 9.25 1.09
C GLU A 81 -26.32 8.70 2.51
N PHE A 82 -26.97 9.27 3.52
CA PHE A 82 -26.75 8.95 4.93
C PHE A 82 -27.66 7.82 5.41
N TYR A 83 -27.26 6.58 5.16
CA TYR A 83 -27.97 5.39 5.62
C TYR A 83 -27.81 5.09 7.12
N ASP A 84 -26.68 5.50 7.73
CA ASP A 84 -26.44 5.37 9.17
C ASP A 84 -26.93 6.61 9.91
N GLU A 85 -28.20 6.58 10.32
CA GLU A 85 -28.86 7.69 11.01
C GLU A 85 -28.41 7.87 12.47
N THR A 86 -27.51 7.01 12.97
CA THR A 86 -26.90 7.20 14.31
C THR A 86 -25.78 8.24 14.29
N ARG A 87 -25.31 8.65 13.10
CA ARG A 87 -24.29 9.70 12.95
C ARG A 87 -24.78 11.03 13.49
N ARG A 88 -23.88 11.76 14.14
CA ARG A 88 -24.10 13.15 14.58
C ARG A 88 -23.88 14.11 13.42
N LEU A 89 -24.51 15.27 13.48
CA LEU A 89 -24.40 16.31 12.47
C LEU A 89 -22.95 16.78 12.24
N CYS A 90 -22.18 16.97 13.33
CA CYS A 90 -20.77 17.38 13.26
C CYS A 90 -19.86 16.37 12.54
N ASP A 91 -20.23 15.09 12.52
CA ASP A 91 -19.42 14.01 11.94
C ASP A 91 -19.77 13.76 10.45
N LEU A 92 -20.73 14.49 9.89
CA LEU A 92 -21.15 14.36 8.50
C LEU A 92 -20.20 15.01 7.50
N ARG A 93 -19.36 15.95 7.96
CA ARG A 93 -18.41 16.71 7.12
C ARG A 93 -19.13 17.40 5.95
N LEU A 94 -20.23 18.08 6.27
CA LEU A 94 -21.03 18.78 5.27
C LEU A 94 -20.25 19.94 4.68
N PHE A 95 -20.44 20.18 3.39
CA PHE A 95 -19.96 21.39 2.73
C PHE A 95 -20.75 22.62 3.19
N HIS A 96 -22.07 22.47 3.31
CA HIS A 96 -22.98 23.48 3.85
C HIS A 96 -24.01 22.77 4.73
N PRO A 97 -24.56 23.40 5.79
CA PRO A 97 -25.58 22.77 6.66
C PRO A 97 -26.94 22.63 5.94
N ILE A 98 -26.98 21.82 4.89
CA ILE A 98 -28.16 21.53 4.07
C ILE A 98 -28.33 20.02 4.01
N LEU A 99 -29.52 19.53 4.34
CA LEU A 99 -29.90 18.13 4.21
C LEU A 99 -31.11 18.01 3.28
N LYS A 100 -31.07 17.07 2.35
CA LYS A 100 -32.18 16.75 1.45
C LYS A 100 -32.78 15.41 1.84
N VAL A 101 -34.10 15.36 1.97
CA VAL A 101 -34.85 14.13 2.25
C VAL A 101 -35.18 13.43 0.94
N ILE A 102 -34.78 12.16 0.80
CA ILE A 102 -35.06 11.35 -0.39
C ILE A 102 -35.48 9.93 -0.02
N GLU A 103 -36.14 9.24 -0.96
CA GLU A 103 -36.33 7.79 -0.88
C GLU A 103 -35.02 7.09 -1.28
N PRO A 104 -34.61 6.03 -0.56
CA PRO A 104 -33.36 5.31 -0.85
C PRO A 104 -33.46 4.56 -2.19
N LEU A 105 -32.47 4.76 -3.07
CA LEU A 105 -32.37 4.07 -4.37
C LEU A 105 -31.16 3.12 -4.43
N GLY A 106 -31.25 2.00 -5.12
CA GLY A 106 -30.13 1.07 -5.34
C GLY A 106 -29.86 0.09 -4.20
N ASN A 107 -28.75 -0.66 -4.28
CA ASN A 107 -28.39 -1.66 -3.26
C ASN A 107 -27.84 -0.97 -2.00
N ARG A 108 -28.61 -1.04 -0.90
CA ARG A 108 -28.28 -0.46 0.40
C ARG A 108 -26.95 -1.00 0.96
N GLU A 109 -26.72 -2.31 0.90
CA GLU A 109 -25.52 -2.94 1.49
C GLU A 109 -24.25 -2.49 0.76
N GLU A 110 -24.29 -2.47 -0.57
CA GLU A 110 -23.17 -2.02 -1.39
C GLU A 110 -22.86 -0.53 -1.18
N LYS A 111 -23.89 0.32 -1.08
CA LYS A 111 -23.72 1.75 -0.83
C LYS A 111 -23.11 2.04 0.54
N ILE A 112 -23.55 1.32 1.58
CA ILE A 112 -22.96 1.42 2.92
C ILE A 112 -21.49 0.98 2.87
N LEU A 113 -21.19 -0.14 2.25
CA LEU A 113 -19.82 -0.65 2.14
C LEU A 113 -18.92 0.31 1.33
N ASN A 114 -19.40 0.84 0.20
CA ASN A 114 -18.63 1.81 -0.61
C ASN A 114 -18.32 3.09 0.17
N ARG A 115 -19.25 3.55 1.01
CA ARG A 115 -19.00 4.68 1.92
C ARG A 115 -17.94 4.34 2.96
N GLU A 116 -18.03 3.18 3.60
CA GLU A 116 -17.02 2.73 4.57
C GLU A 116 -15.64 2.66 3.90
N ILE A 117 -15.54 2.03 2.75
CA ILE A 117 -14.29 1.97 1.96
C ILE A 117 -13.81 3.39 1.64
N GLY A 118 -14.67 4.27 1.13
CA GLY A 118 -14.30 5.64 0.78
C GLY A 118 -13.80 6.44 1.99
N PHE A 119 -14.39 6.23 3.17
CA PHE A 119 -13.93 6.83 4.43
C PHE A 119 -12.52 6.35 4.82
N ALA A 120 -12.26 5.03 4.75
CA ALA A 120 -10.92 4.46 4.99
C ALA A 120 -9.88 5.09 4.06
N ILE A 121 -10.17 5.07 2.76
CA ILE A 121 -9.26 5.55 1.71
C ILE A 121 -9.07 7.07 1.82
N GLY A 122 -10.09 7.80 2.27
CA GLY A 122 -10.16 9.26 2.24
C GLY A 122 -10.41 9.80 0.83
N MET A 123 -11.05 8.98 -0.01
CA MET A 123 -11.45 9.29 -1.38
C MET A 123 -12.70 8.46 -1.70
N PRO A 124 -13.77 9.06 -2.25
CA PRO A 124 -14.97 8.34 -2.62
C PRO A 124 -14.73 7.24 -3.66
N VAL A 125 -15.40 6.11 -3.51
CA VAL A 125 -15.31 4.98 -4.46
C VAL A 125 -15.87 5.37 -5.84
N CYS A 126 -16.83 6.30 -5.90
CA CYS A 126 -17.44 6.76 -7.15
C CYS A 126 -16.43 7.47 -8.07
N GLU A 127 -15.36 8.07 -7.53
CA GLU A 127 -14.28 8.66 -8.34
C GLU A 127 -13.62 7.59 -9.23
N PHE A 128 -13.43 6.38 -8.71
CA PHE A 128 -12.90 5.26 -9.50
C PHE A 128 -13.88 4.77 -10.57
N GLU A 129 -15.19 4.89 -10.35
CA GLU A 129 -16.21 4.53 -11.34
C GLU A 129 -16.31 5.52 -12.50
N MET A 130 -16.01 6.80 -12.25
CA MET A 130 -16.06 7.85 -13.26
C MET A 130 -14.81 7.87 -14.16
N MET A 131 -13.73 7.19 -13.77
CA MET A 131 -12.51 7.12 -14.57
C MET A 131 -12.72 6.30 -15.86
N LYS A 132 -12.44 6.93 -17.00
CA LYS A 132 -12.59 6.35 -18.35
C LYS A 132 -11.41 5.47 -18.78
N ASP A 133 -10.35 5.41 -17.98
CA ASP A 133 -9.15 4.63 -18.29
C ASP A 133 -9.47 3.12 -18.23
N PRO A 134 -9.30 2.36 -19.33
CA PRO A 134 -9.60 0.93 -19.35
C PRO A 134 -8.72 0.12 -18.41
N GLU A 135 -7.45 0.51 -18.22
CA GLU A 135 -6.51 -0.16 -17.31
C GLU A 135 -7.05 -0.12 -15.87
N VAL A 136 -7.61 1.02 -15.46
CA VAL A 136 -8.23 1.19 -14.14
C VAL A 136 -9.43 0.26 -13.96
N GLN A 137 -10.32 0.19 -14.95
CA GLN A 137 -11.53 -0.63 -14.84
C GLN A 137 -11.22 -2.13 -14.92
N ASP A 138 -10.24 -2.52 -15.73
CA ASP A 138 -9.76 -3.90 -15.81
C ASP A 138 -9.08 -4.32 -14.51
N PHE A 139 -8.21 -3.49 -13.95
CA PHE A 139 -7.60 -3.75 -12.64
C PHE A 139 -8.66 -3.96 -11.55
N ARG A 140 -9.67 -3.08 -11.46
CA ARG A 140 -10.75 -3.20 -10.46
C ARG A 140 -11.49 -4.52 -10.58
N ARG A 141 -11.69 -5.05 -11.80
CA ARG A 141 -12.33 -6.35 -12.02
C ARG A 141 -11.39 -7.52 -11.74
N SER A 142 -10.18 -7.46 -12.29
CA SER A 142 -9.22 -8.56 -12.27
C SER A 142 -8.72 -8.85 -10.86
N ILE A 143 -8.50 -7.82 -10.03
CA ILE A 143 -7.97 -7.97 -8.67
C ILE A 143 -8.95 -8.68 -7.73
N LEU A 144 -10.25 -8.67 -8.03
CA LEU A 144 -11.26 -9.39 -7.24
C LEU A 144 -11.04 -10.90 -7.22
N SER A 145 -10.33 -11.47 -8.20
CA SER A 145 -9.91 -12.88 -8.17
C SER A 145 -9.06 -13.17 -6.94
N VAL A 146 -8.03 -12.36 -6.71
CA VAL A 146 -7.13 -12.46 -5.54
C VAL A 146 -7.90 -12.27 -4.24
N CYS A 147 -8.82 -11.31 -4.21
CA CYS A 147 -9.69 -11.09 -3.06
C CYS A 147 -10.49 -12.36 -2.73
N ARG A 148 -11.13 -12.99 -3.73
CA ARG A 148 -11.90 -14.22 -3.53
C ARG A 148 -11.03 -15.38 -3.08
N GLU A 149 -9.89 -15.61 -3.72
CA GLU A 149 -8.95 -16.66 -3.32
C GLU A 149 -8.53 -16.53 -1.85
N ALA A 150 -8.15 -15.32 -1.41
CA ALA A 150 -7.77 -15.09 -0.02
C ALA A 150 -8.94 -15.28 0.96
N MET A 151 -10.18 -15.00 0.53
CA MET A 151 -11.36 -15.27 1.36
C MET A 151 -11.62 -16.77 1.50
N GLU A 152 -11.57 -17.50 0.38
CA GLU A 152 -11.76 -18.95 0.34
C GLU A 152 -10.71 -19.67 1.21
N GLU A 153 -9.46 -19.21 1.21
CA GLU A 153 -8.40 -19.74 2.07
C GLU A 153 -8.71 -19.52 3.57
N ARG A 154 -9.26 -18.35 3.94
CA ARG A 154 -9.64 -18.06 5.33
C ARG A 154 -10.85 -18.85 5.79
N GLU A 155 -11.82 -19.07 4.91
CA GLU A 155 -13.09 -19.74 5.22
C GLU A 155 -12.98 -21.27 5.15
N GLY A 156 -12.07 -21.80 4.31
CA GLY A 156 -11.94 -23.24 4.04
C GLY A 156 -11.58 -24.11 5.26
N GLY A 157 -10.88 -23.56 6.27
CA GLY A 157 -10.54 -24.25 7.51
C GLY A 157 -11.43 -23.94 8.71
N GLY A 158 -12.56 -23.26 8.50
CA GLY A 158 -13.53 -22.91 9.55
C GLY A 158 -13.00 -21.85 10.53
N ALA A 159 -13.46 -21.94 11.79
CA ALA A 159 -13.14 -20.93 12.81
C ALA A 159 -11.64 -20.82 13.14
N HIS A 160 -10.88 -21.90 12.97
CA HIS A 160 -9.45 -21.91 13.27
C HIS A 160 -8.64 -21.07 12.25
N THR A 161 -8.89 -21.23 10.95
CA THR A 161 -8.21 -20.43 9.92
C THR A 161 -8.63 -18.96 9.98
N GLN A 162 -9.87 -18.67 10.36
CA GLN A 162 -10.31 -17.30 10.66
C GLN A 162 -9.54 -16.72 11.86
N ALA A 163 -9.33 -17.52 12.92
CA ALA A 163 -8.52 -17.11 14.07
C ALA A 163 -7.06 -16.81 13.67
N LEU A 164 -6.48 -17.63 12.79
CA LEU A 164 -5.12 -17.43 12.27
C LEU A 164 -4.98 -16.17 11.42
N TYR A 165 -6.02 -15.82 10.65
CA TYR A 165 -6.05 -14.55 9.93
C TYR A 165 -6.04 -13.36 10.89
N VAL A 166 -6.93 -13.36 11.89
CA VAL A 166 -7.11 -12.24 12.83
C VAL A 166 -5.93 -12.12 13.81
N TYR A 167 -5.48 -13.25 14.34
CA TYR A 167 -4.43 -13.37 15.35
C TYR A 167 -3.27 -14.25 14.85
N PRO A 168 -2.55 -13.83 13.80
CA PRO A 168 -1.47 -14.63 13.22
C PRO A 168 -0.33 -14.82 14.24
N PRO A 169 0.30 -16.02 14.31
CA PRO A 169 1.41 -16.27 15.21
C PRO A 169 2.54 -15.25 15.06
N ASN A 170 2.91 -14.60 16.17
CA ASN A 170 4.03 -13.67 16.20
C ASN A 170 5.34 -14.41 16.52
N VAL A 171 5.97 -14.95 15.49
CA VAL A 171 7.15 -15.83 15.61
C VAL A 171 8.37 -15.25 14.90
N GLU A 172 9.56 -15.59 15.40
CA GLU A 172 10.83 -15.32 14.72
C GLU A 172 10.99 -16.24 13.50
N SER A 173 11.71 -15.75 12.49
CA SER A 173 12.00 -16.51 11.26
C SER A 173 12.71 -17.84 11.48
N SER A 174 13.48 -18.01 12.57
CA SER A 174 14.19 -19.26 12.87
C SER A 174 13.87 -19.79 14.28
N PRO A 175 13.62 -21.10 14.44
CA PRO A 175 13.46 -21.73 15.75
C PRO A 175 14.77 -21.81 16.54
N HIS A 176 15.92 -21.66 15.87
CA HIS A 176 17.23 -21.78 16.52
C HIS A 176 17.47 -20.64 17.52
N LEU A 177 18.02 -21.00 18.69
CA LEU A 177 18.46 -20.04 19.71
C LEU A 177 19.96 -19.75 19.53
N PRO A 178 20.36 -18.50 19.30
CA PRO A 178 21.74 -18.08 19.46
C PRO A 178 22.31 -18.49 20.82
N GLN A 179 23.59 -18.86 20.85
CA GLN A 179 24.23 -19.46 22.02
C GLN A 179 24.15 -18.57 23.27
N HIS A 180 24.29 -17.25 23.13
CA HIS A 180 24.19 -16.31 24.24
C HIS A 180 22.77 -16.24 24.81
N ILE A 181 21.73 -16.43 23.99
CA ILE A 181 20.33 -16.53 24.45
C ILE A 181 20.09 -17.89 25.12
N TYR A 182 20.55 -18.99 24.52
CA TYR A 182 20.41 -20.33 25.10
C TYR A 182 21.05 -20.42 26.49
N SER A 183 22.21 -19.77 26.67
CA SER A 183 22.94 -19.76 27.94
C SER A 183 22.19 -19.10 29.11
N LYS A 184 21.18 -18.26 28.82
CA LYS A 184 20.30 -17.65 29.84
C LYS A 184 19.27 -18.63 30.41
N LEU A 185 19.09 -19.80 29.79
CA LEU A 185 18.15 -20.83 30.23
C LEU A 185 18.84 -21.83 31.17
N ASP A 186 18.11 -22.32 32.18
CA ASP A 186 18.61 -23.37 33.08
C ASP A 186 18.48 -24.75 32.41
N LYS A 187 19.57 -25.24 31.82
CA LYS A 187 19.63 -26.51 31.08
C LYS A 187 18.57 -26.61 29.98
N GLY A 188 18.38 -25.53 29.23
CA GLY A 188 17.37 -25.43 28.16
C GLY A 188 15.92 -25.36 28.66
N ARG A 189 15.69 -25.17 29.98
CA ARG A 189 14.34 -25.07 30.53
C ARG A 189 13.93 -23.63 30.78
N LEU A 190 12.69 -23.34 30.45
CA LEU A 190 12.01 -22.07 30.66
C LEU A 190 10.99 -22.20 31.80
N ILE A 191 10.96 -21.21 32.68
CA ILE A 191 9.91 -21.10 33.70
C ILE A 191 8.81 -20.18 33.14
N VAL A 192 7.60 -20.72 32.97
CA VAL A 192 6.43 -20.00 32.44
C VAL A 192 5.34 -19.96 33.50
N THR A 193 4.62 -18.84 33.61
CA THR A 193 3.46 -18.73 34.49
C THR A 193 2.18 -18.73 33.66
N ILE A 194 1.31 -19.70 33.92
CA ILE A 194 0.01 -19.84 33.30
C ILE A 194 -1.09 -19.34 34.23
N TRP A 195 -1.92 -18.44 33.73
CA TRP A 195 -3.06 -17.87 34.43
C TRP A 195 -4.36 -18.49 33.94
N VAL A 196 -5.27 -18.75 34.87
CA VAL A 196 -6.62 -19.23 34.59
C VAL A 196 -7.60 -18.31 35.30
N ILE A 197 -8.53 -17.73 34.54
CA ILE A 197 -9.62 -16.93 35.07
C ILE A 197 -10.78 -17.88 35.40
N MET A 198 -11.26 -17.84 36.64
CA MET A 198 -12.44 -18.61 37.05
C MET A 198 -13.71 -17.76 36.95
N SER A 199 -14.62 -18.16 36.08
CA SER A 199 -15.99 -17.60 36.02
C SER A 199 -16.86 -18.21 37.13
N PRO A 200 -17.78 -17.44 37.75
CA PRO A 200 -18.17 -16.05 37.47
C PRO A 200 -17.42 -14.99 38.32
N SER A 201 -16.55 -15.38 39.24
CA SER A 201 -15.91 -14.45 40.20
C SER A 201 -14.74 -13.64 39.62
N ASN A 202 -14.32 -13.92 38.38
CA ASN A 202 -13.11 -13.40 37.74
C ASN A 202 -11.84 -13.55 38.60
N SER A 203 -11.83 -14.53 39.51
CA SER A 203 -10.67 -14.82 40.33
C SER A 203 -9.54 -15.41 39.48
N LYS A 204 -8.32 -14.92 39.69
CA LYS A 204 -7.13 -15.27 38.91
C LYS A 204 -6.33 -16.34 39.64
N GLN A 205 -6.22 -17.53 39.05
CA GLN A 205 -5.34 -18.61 39.55
C GLN A 205 -4.06 -18.68 38.73
N LYS A 206 -2.92 -18.90 39.40
CA LYS A 206 -1.60 -18.99 38.74
C LYS A 206 -0.97 -20.37 38.90
N TYR A 207 -0.36 -20.84 37.82
CA TYR A 207 0.39 -22.09 37.78
C TYR A 207 1.77 -21.85 37.14
N THR A 208 2.82 -21.94 37.94
CA THR A 208 4.20 -21.83 37.43
C THR A 208 4.70 -23.19 36.97
N LEU A 209 5.15 -23.30 35.72
CA LEU A 209 5.61 -24.53 35.10
C LEU A 209 7.06 -24.37 34.65
N LYS A 210 7.84 -25.44 34.72
CA LYS A 210 9.21 -25.49 34.18
C LYS A 210 9.21 -26.48 33.02
N VAL A 211 9.27 -25.97 31.81
CA VAL A 211 9.16 -26.73 30.55
C VAL A 211 10.42 -26.54 29.71
N SER A 212 10.58 -27.34 28.66
CA SER A 212 11.66 -27.12 27.70
C SER A 212 11.36 -25.89 26.84
N HIS A 213 12.38 -25.15 26.42
CA HIS A 213 12.19 -23.95 25.60
C HIS A 213 11.62 -24.25 24.19
N ASP A 214 11.82 -25.48 23.73
CA ASP A 214 11.36 -26.01 22.44
C ASP A 214 10.03 -26.77 22.54
N SER A 215 9.43 -26.85 23.74
CA SER A 215 8.09 -27.42 23.91
C SER A 215 7.06 -26.66 23.07
N LEU A 216 6.01 -27.36 22.63
CA LEU A 216 4.91 -26.78 21.87
C LEU A 216 3.82 -26.20 22.79
N PRO A 217 2.99 -25.24 22.33
CA PRO A 217 1.90 -24.67 23.11
C PRO A 217 0.97 -25.73 23.71
N GLU A 218 0.60 -26.76 22.94
CA GLU A 218 -0.26 -27.83 23.42
C GLU A 218 0.36 -28.65 24.56
N GLN A 219 1.69 -28.84 24.53
CA GLN A 219 2.40 -29.56 25.60
C GLN A 219 2.39 -28.74 26.89
N LEU A 220 2.51 -27.42 26.79
CA LEU A 220 2.40 -26.51 27.93
C LEU A 220 0.97 -26.47 28.49
N ILE A 221 -0.05 -26.53 27.63
CA ILE A 221 -1.45 -26.68 28.04
C ILE A 221 -1.63 -28.01 28.80
N ALA A 222 -1.11 -29.12 28.27
CA ALA A 222 -1.19 -30.42 28.91
C ALA A 222 -0.54 -30.44 30.30
N GLU A 223 0.65 -29.83 30.46
CA GLU A 223 1.30 -29.69 31.77
C GLU A 223 0.51 -28.81 32.74
N SER A 224 -0.15 -27.76 32.24
CA SER A 224 -1.04 -26.90 33.03
C SER A 224 -2.23 -27.69 33.58
N ILE A 225 -2.89 -28.48 32.74
CA ILE A 225 -4.01 -29.35 33.11
C ILE A 225 -3.54 -30.39 34.12
N ARG A 226 -2.39 -31.05 33.88
CA ARG A 226 -1.81 -32.02 34.84
C ARG A 226 -1.58 -31.39 36.20
N LYS A 227 -1.04 -30.17 36.26
CA LYS A 227 -0.78 -29.48 37.53
C LYS A 227 -2.07 -29.09 38.24
N LYS A 228 -3.10 -28.64 37.51
CA LYS A 228 -4.42 -28.33 38.06
C LYS A 228 -5.13 -29.57 38.61
N SER A 229 -5.06 -30.70 37.91
CA SER A 229 -5.74 -31.93 38.30
C SER A 229 -5.08 -32.70 39.45
N ARG A 230 -3.88 -32.29 39.92
CA ARG A 230 -3.22 -32.91 41.08
C ARG A 230 -4.05 -32.85 42.37
N SER A 231 -4.89 -31.82 42.52
CA SER A 231 -5.80 -31.69 43.67
C SER A 231 -7.08 -32.52 43.52
N MET A 232 -7.31 -33.18 42.39
CA MET A 232 -8.55 -33.90 42.07
C MET A 232 -8.48 -35.43 42.30
N HIS A 233 -7.37 -35.95 42.84
CA HIS A 233 -7.17 -37.37 43.17
C HIS A 233 -7.52 -38.37 42.03
N LEU A 234 -7.30 -37.98 40.78
CA LEU A 234 -7.56 -38.83 39.61
C LEU A 234 -6.53 -39.97 39.50
N SER A 235 -6.97 -41.15 39.05
CA SER A 235 -6.04 -42.23 38.68
C SER A 235 -5.18 -41.85 37.47
N PRO A 236 -4.02 -42.50 37.23
CA PRO A 236 -3.17 -42.21 36.08
C PRO A 236 -3.88 -42.36 34.73
N GLN A 237 -4.80 -43.33 34.61
CA GLN A 237 -5.62 -43.52 33.40
C GLN A 237 -6.64 -42.39 33.23
N GLN A 238 -7.36 -42.01 34.30
CA GLN A 238 -8.31 -40.90 34.27
C GLN A 238 -7.63 -39.56 33.98
N LEU A 239 -6.44 -39.33 34.53
CA LEU A 239 -5.65 -38.13 34.26
C LEU A 239 -5.23 -38.06 32.78
N ARG A 240 -4.83 -39.18 32.19
CA ARG A 240 -4.46 -39.24 30.78
C ARG A 240 -5.64 -38.94 29.86
N LEU A 241 -6.80 -39.51 30.15
CA LEU A 241 -8.05 -39.24 29.42
C LEU A 241 -8.47 -37.77 29.56
N CYS A 242 -8.42 -37.22 30.78
CA CYS A 242 -8.70 -35.82 31.05
C CYS A 242 -7.78 -34.87 30.25
N VAL A 243 -6.47 -35.13 30.23
CA VAL A 243 -5.55 -34.31 29.43
C VAL A 243 -5.88 -34.41 27.93
N GLN A 244 -6.16 -35.60 27.42
CA GLN A 244 -6.52 -35.78 26.00
C GLN A 244 -7.82 -35.06 25.61
N GLU A 245 -8.81 -35.06 26.50
CA GLU A 245 -10.09 -34.40 26.28
C GLU A 245 -9.97 -32.88 26.29
N TYR A 246 -9.24 -32.32 27.25
CA TYR A 246 -9.17 -30.87 27.47
C TYR A 246 -8.02 -30.17 26.73
N GLN A 247 -6.92 -30.85 26.39
CA GLN A 247 -5.76 -30.23 25.73
C GLN A 247 -6.17 -29.54 24.42
N GLY A 248 -7.07 -30.16 23.64
CA GLY A 248 -7.55 -29.61 22.38
C GLY A 248 -8.55 -28.46 22.50
N GLN A 249 -9.11 -28.21 23.69
CA GLN A 249 -10.18 -27.21 23.92
C GLN A 249 -9.66 -25.84 24.33
N TYR A 250 -8.38 -25.73 24.70
CA TYR A 250 -7.78 -24.48 25.15
C TYR A 250 -6.70 -23.99 24.19
N ILE A 251 -6.38 -22.70 24.32
CA ILE A 251 -5.28 -21.99 23.66
C ILE A 251 -4.57 -21.09 24.68
N LEU A 252 -3.38 -20.61 24.33
CA LEU A 252 -2.61 -19.70 25.15
C LEU A 252 -2.68 -18.27 24.57
N LYS A 253 -3.00 -17.30 25.42
CA LYS A 253 -2.94 -15.86 25.14
C LYS A 253 -1.81 -15.22 25.95
N VAL A 254 -1.11 -14.24 25.41
CA VAL A 254 -0.17 -13.41 26.18
C VAL A 254 -0.98 -12.53 27.15
N CYS A 255 -0.56 -12.46 28.42
CA CYS A 255 -1.23 -11.58 29.38
C CYS A 255 -1.02 -10.11 29.02
N GLY A 256 -2.07 -9.30 28.99
CA GLY A 256 -2.00 -7.85 28.76
C GLY A 256 -2.15 -7.40 27.30
N CYS A 257 -2.24 -8.30 26.33
CA CYS A 257 -2.44 -7.93 24.91
C CYS A 257 -3.08 -9.07 24.10
N ASP A 258 -3.60 -8.75 22.91
CA ASP A 258 -4.29 -9.71 22.03
C ASP A 258 -3.33 -10.49 21.12
N GLU A 259 -2.36 -11.15 21.73
CA GLU A 259 -1.44 -12.07 21.07
C GLU A 259 -1.70 -13.51 21.51
N TYR A 260 -1.86 -14.43 20.56
CA TYR A 260 -2.25 -15.81 20.80
C TYR A 260 -1.24 -16.80 20.19
N LEU A 261 -1.04 -17.93 20.86
CA LEU A 261 -0.20 -19.04 20.39
C LEU A 261 -1.11 -20.10 19.77
N LEU A 262 -1.49 -19.88 18.52
CA LEU A 262 -2.48 -20.72 17.80
C LEU A 262 -1.85 -21.88 17.00
N GLU A 263 -0.55 -21.81 16.73
CA GLU A 263 0.18 -22.76 15.88
C GLU A 263 1.22 -23.58 16.64
N ASN A 264 1.68 -24.66 16.03
CA ASN A 264 2.65 -25.58 16.64
C ASN A 264 4.11 -25.14 16.42
N PHE A 265 4.44 -23.93 16.89
CA PHE A 265 5.83 -23.47 16.95
C PHE A 265 6.46 -23.73 18.33
N PRO A 266 7.77 -24.01 18.41
CA PRO A 266 8.51 -24.00 19.67
C PRO A 266 8.23 -22.74 20.48
N LEU A 267 7.99 -22.86 21.79
CA LEU A 267 7.66 -21.70 22.65
C LEU A 267 8.69 -20.57 22.52
N SER A 268 9.98 -20.92 22.50
CA SER A 268 11.07 -19.95 22.33
C SER A 268 11.15 -19.27 20.96
N GLN A 269 10.38 -19.72 19.96
CA GLN A 269 10.27 -19.05 18.66
C GLN A 269 9.25 -17.91 18.67
N TYR A 270 8.29 -17.90 19.59
CA TYR A 270 7.37 -16.76 19.75
C TYR A 270 8.13 -15.53 20.25
N LYS A 271 7.93 -14.37 19.59
CA LYS A 271 8.70 -13.15 19.86
C LYS A 271 8.54 -12.67 21.30
N TYR A 272 7.33 -12.78 21.86
CA TYR A 272 7.08 -12.48 23.27
C TYR A 272 7.96 -13.34 24.20
N ILE A 273 7.99 -14.66 24.00
CA ILE A 273 8.78 -15.59 24.81
C ILE A 273 10.28 -15.34 24.62
N ARG A 274 10.72 -15.15 23.37
CA ARG A 274 12.12 -14.83 23.04
C ARG A 274 12.57 -13.55 23.74
N SER A 275 11.76 -12.49 23.70
CA SER A 275 12.01 -11.23 24.39
C SER A 275 12.11 -11.41 25.90
N CYS A 276 11.20 -12.20 26.51
CA CYS A 276 11.28 -12.54 27.93
C CYS A 276 12.61 -13.21 28.29
N ILE A 277 13.11 -14.15 27.48
CA ILE A 277 14.40 -14.83 27.72
C ILE A 277 15.56 -13.82 27.60
N ILE A 278 15.54 -12.98 26.56
CA ILE A 278 16.58 -11.99 26.29
C ILE A 278 16.71 -10.98 27.44
N VAL A 279 15.57 -10.48 27.95
CA VAL A 279 15.49 -9.48 29.03
C VAL A 279 15.58 -10.11 30.43
N GLY A 280 15.37 -11.43 30.57
CA GLY A 280 15.33 -12.10 31.87
C GLY A 280 14.01 -11.90 32.63
N ARG A 281 12.90 -11.72 31.91
CA ARG A 281 11.54 -11.62 32.49
C ARG A 281 10.85 -12.99 32.46
N LEU A 282 9.96 -13.23 33.41
CA LEU A 282 9.11 -14.42 33.41
C LEU A 282 7.97 -14.25 32.39
N PRO A 283 7.77 -15.19 31.45
CA PRO A 283 6.62 -15.15 30.56
C PRO A 283 5.32 -15.42 31.33
N HIS A 284 4.32 -14.59 31.07
CA HIS A 284 2.96 -14.70 31.61
C HIS A 284 1.98 -14.98 30.47
N LEU A 285 1.39 -16.16 30.48
CA LEU A 285 0.37 -16.58 29.52
C LEU A 285 -0.93 -16.89 30.25
N MET A 286 -2.04 -16.76 29.54
CA MET A 286 -3.38 -17.06 30.03
C MET A 286 -3.98 -18.21 29.23
N LEU A 287 -4.61 -19.15 29.92
CA LEU A 287 -5.36 -20.24 29.31
C LEU A 287 -6.77 -19.74 28.92
N VAL A 288 -7.10 -19.82 27.64
CA VAL A 288 -8.38 -19.35 27.08
C VAL A 288 -9.08 -20.50 26.37
N SER A 289 -10.40 -20.61 26.50
CA SER A 289 -11.19 -21.61 25.76
C SER A 289 -11.24 -21.25 24.26
N LYS A 290 -11.06 -22.24 23.39
CA LYS A 290 -11.21 -22.07 21.94
C LYS A 290 -12.60 -21.57 21.57
N ASP A 291 -13.64 -22.11 22.18
CA ASP A 291 -15.02 -21.68 21.92
C ASP A 291 -15.24 -20.21 22.29
N SER A 292 -14.61 -19.74 23.36
CA SER A 292 -14.67 -18.33 23.76
C SER A 292 -14.00 -17.42 22.73
N LEU A 293 -12.87 -17.83 22.15
CA LEU A 293 -12.23 -17.04 21.09
C LEU A 293 -13.03 -17.12 19.78
N TYR A 294 -13.44 -18.32 19.38
CA TYR A 294 -14.11 -18.55 18.11
C TYR A 294 -15.49 -17.90 18.04
N SER A 295 -16.21 -17.82 19.17
CA SER A 295 -17.48 -17.08 19.25
C SER A 295 -17.34 -15.57 19.11
N GLN A 296 -16.15 -15.01 19.38
CA GLN A 296 -15.83 -13.59 19.19
C GLN A 296 -15.41 -13.27 17.75
N LEU A 297 -15.05 -14.28 16.95
CA LEU A 297 -14.71 -14.09 15.55
C LEU A 297 -15.99 -13.78 14.77
N PRO A 298 -16.05 -12.63 14.07
CA PRO A 298 -17.25 -12.25 13.38
C PRO A 298 -17.35 -12.99 12.03
N ALA A 299 -18.57 -13.22 11.55
CA ALA A 299 -18.79 -13.85 10.26
C ALA A 299 -18.18 -13.02 9.12
N SER A 300 -17.39 -13.66 8.26
CA SER A 300 -16.90 -13.07 7.02
C SER A 300 -17.98 -13.13 5.94
N GLY A 301 -18.14 -12.04 5.20
CA GLY A 301 -19.03 -11.97 4.04
C GLY A 301 -18.37 -11.13 2.95
N PHE A 302 -18.37 -11.65 1.72
CA PHE A 302 -17.89 -10.93 0.55
C PHE A 302 -19.05 -10.41 -0.28
N VAL A 303 -19.25 -9.10 -0.29
CA VAL A 303 -20.23 -8.48 -1.19
C VAL A 303 -19.55 -8.24 -2.53
N THR A 304 -19.94 -9.03 -3.53
CA THR A 304 -19.44 -8.86 -4.89
C THR A 304 -19.94 -7.52 -5.46
N PRO A 305 -19.04 -6.59 -5.85
CA PRO A 305 -19.44 -5.24 -6.25
C PRO A 305 -20.14 -5.23 -7.62
N SER A 306 -21.01 -4.26 -7.84
CA SER A 306 -21.83 -4.14 -9.06
C SER A 306 -21.02 -4.02 -10.34
N TYR A 307 -19.83 -3.39 -10.30
CA TYR A 307 -18.96 -3.25 -11.46
C TYR A 307 -18.37 -4.57 -11.98
N SER A 308 -18.38 -5.63 -11.17
CA SER A 308 -17.95 -6.97 -11.59
C SER A 308 -18.91 -7.62 -12.60
N ARG A 309 -20.20 -7.22 -12.57
CA ARG A 309 -21.26 -7.76 -13.43
C ARG A 309 -21.48 -6.93 -14.70
N ARG A 310 -20.89 -5.73 -14.78
CA ARG A 310 -20.99 -4.90 -15.98
C ARG A 310 -20.21 -5.59 -17.08
N THR A 311 -20.86 -5.84 -18.22
CA THR A 311 -20.18 -6.33 -19.42
C THR A 311 -19.03 -5.38 -19.71
N PRO A 312 -17.79 -5.89 -19.95
CA PRO A 312 -16.71 -5.04 -20.38
C PRO A 312 -17.22 -4.23 -21.57
N GLN A 313 -17.13 -2.91 -21.50
CA GLN A 313 -17.21 -2.18 -22.75
C GLN A 313 -16.06 -2.71 -23.59
N PRO A 314 -16.30 -3.14 -24.85
CA PRO A 314 -15.20 -3.50 -25.72
C PRO A 314 -14.23 -2.33 -25.67
N SER A 315 -13.03 -2.59 -25.15
CA SER A 315 -11.94 -1.62 -25.14
C SER A 315 -11.91 -1.03 -26.54
N PRO A 316 -12.01 0.30 -26.71
CA PRO A 316 -11.91 0.88 -28.03
C PRO A 316 -10.53 0.49 -28.53
N CYS A 317 -10.45 -0.47 -29.45
CA CYS A 317 -9.21 -0.82 -30.12
C CYS A 317 -8.62 0.51 -30.63
N PRO A 318 -7.49 0.98 -30.10
CA PRO A 318 -6.93 2.25 -30.55
C PRO A 318 -6.24 1.99 -31.89
N GLY A 319 -7.01 1.97 -32.98
CA GLY A 319 -6.49 1.92 -34.34
C GLY A 319 -7.29 1.05 -35.31
N GLY A 320 -7.93 1.70 -36.29
CA GLY A 320 -8.26 1.13 -37.60
C GLY A 320 -9.45 0.17 -37.64
N GLY A 321 -10.53 0.58 -38.31
CA GLY A 321 -11.71 -0.24 -38.60
C GLY A 321 -11.49 -1.40 -39.58
N ASP A 322 -10.35 -2.08 -39.54
CA ASP A 322 -10.08 -3.27 -40.35
C ASP A 322 -9.68 -4.40 -39.40
N GLY A 323 -10.46 -5.50 -39.40
CA GLY A 323 -10.24 -6.70 -38.57
C GLY A 323 -8.98 -7.49 -38.93
N SER A 324 -7.89 -6.81 -39.28
CA SER A 324 -6.58 -7.37 -39.54
C SER A 324 -5.92 -7.85 -38.24
N PRO A 325 -5.23 -9.00 -38.25
CA PRO A 325 -4.60 -9.54 -37.05
C PRO A 325 -3.47 -8.60 -36.57
N PRO A 326 -3.22 -8.55 -35.24
CA PRO A 326 -2.10 -7.80 -34.69
C PRO A 326 -0.78 -8.32 -35.26
N ARG A 327 0.21 -7.45 -35.37
CA ARG A 327 1.53 -7.77 -35.93
C ARG A 327 2.61 -7.57 -34.89
N SER A 328 3.53 -8.53 -34.81
CA SER A 328 4.68 -8.47 -33.89
C SER A 328 5.57 -7.25 -34.19
N LEU A 329 6.02 -6.59 -33.13
CA LEU A 329 7.00 -5.48 -33.14
C LEU A 329 8.25 -5.83 -33.95
N TRP A 330 8.70 -7.08 -33.86
CA TRP A 330 9.92 -7.57 -34.52
C TRP A 330 9.85 -7.63 -36.05
N ALA A 331 8.65 -7.48 -36.62
CA ALA A 331 8.46 -7.38 -38.07
C ALA A 331 8.76 -5.98 -38.62
N PHE A 332 8.97 -4.97 -37.77
CA PHE A 332 9.17 -3.57 -38.15
C PHE A 332 10.65 -3.19 -38.05
N ASN A 333 11.34 -3.14 -39.20
CA ASN A 333 12.72 -2.70 -39.28
C ASN A 333 12.83 -1.19 -39.56
N THR A 334 12.33 -0.37 -38.63
CA THR A 334 12.36 1.09 -38.73
C THR A 334 12.80 1.71 -37.42
N LEU A 335 13.46 2.87 -37.49
CA LEU A 335 13.82 3.65 -36.30
C LEU A 335 12.58 4.22 -35.60
N LEU A 336 12.65 4.32 -34.27
CA LEU A 336 11.64 4.98 -33.47
C LEU A 336 11.58 6.48 -33.80
N ARG A 337 10.36 6.97 -34.05
CA ARG A 337 10.10 8.38 -34.33
C ARG A 337 8.89 8.86 -33.55
N VAL A 338 9.06 10.01 -32.88
CA VAL A 338 8.00 10.68 -32.11
C VAL A 338 7.95 12.14 -32.54
N ARG A 339 6.75 12.62 -32.86
CA ARG A 339 6.54 14.01 -33.24
C ARG A 339 6.10 14.83 -32.04
N LEU A 340 6.79 15.94 -31.82
CA LEU A 340 6.49 16.93 -30.78
C LEU A 340 5.70 18.07 -31.42
N LEU A 341 4.42 18.21 -31.08
CA LEU A 341 3.54 19.21 -31.68
C LEU A 341 3.69 20.56 -30.98
N CYS A 342 3.20 20.66 -29.74
CA CYS A 342 3.20 21.88 -28.96
C CYS A 342 3.06 21.60 -27.47
N ALA A 343 3.31 22.61 -26.63
CA ALA A 343 2.84 22.66 -25.26
C ALA A 343 1.72 23.71 -25.14
N THR A 344 0.76 23.52 -24.23
CA THR A 344 -0.34 24.48 -24.02
C THR A 344 0.14 25.83 -23.48
N TYR A 345 0.96 25.82 -22.43
CA TYR A 345 1.61 26.99 -21.85
C TYR A 345 2.82 26.58 -20.99
N VAL A 346 3.64 27.56 -20.59
CA VAL A 346 4.73 27.40 -19.63
C VAL A 346 4.79 28.60 -18.70
N ASN A 347 5.09 28.37 -17.41
CA ASN A 347 5.20 29.44 -16.43
C ASN A 347 6.65 29.90 -16.30
N VAL A 348 7.03 30.91 -17.10
CA VAL A 348 8.40 31.45 -17.13
C VAL A 348 8.41 32.97 -17.16
N ASN A 349 9.38 33.58 -16.50
CA ASN A 349 9.64 35.01 -16.64
C ASN A 349 10.40 35.28 -17.95
N ILE A 350 9.71 35.85 -18.93
CA ILE A 350 10.25 36.12 -20.28
C ILE A 350 11.47 37.06 -20.24
N ARG A 351 11.63 37.85 -19.16
CA ARG A 351 12.82 38.72 -18.99
C ARG A 351 14.09 37.97 -18.59
N ASP A 352 13.94 36.81 -17.95
CA ASP A 352 15.04 36.05 -17.36
C ASP A 352 15.44 34.82 -18.20
N ILE A 353 14.58 34.40 -19.13
CA ILE A 353 14.72 33.16 -19.91
C ILE A 353 14.63 33.47 -21.39
N ASP A 354 15.66 33.09 -22.15
CA ASP A 354 15.78 33.43 -23.57
C ASP A 354 14.87 32.55 -24.44
N LYS A 355 14.98 31.22 -24.28
CA LYS A 355 14.27 30.23 -25.08
C LYS A 355 13.94 28.98 -24.27
N ILE A 356 13.02 28.19 -24.79
CA ILE A 356 12.63 26.87 -24.28
C ILE A 356 12.77 25.81 -25.36
N TYR A 357 12.94 24.56 -24.96
CA TYR A 357 12.93 23.38 -25.84
C TYR A 357 12.41 22.17 -25.08
N VAL A 358 12.08 21.10 -25.79
CA VAL A 358 11.72 19.81 -25.18
C VAL A 358 12.92 18.89 -25.29
N ARG A 359 13.39 18.38 -24.15
CA ARG A 359 14.39 17.30 -24.09
C ARG A 359 13.66 15.97 -23.99
N THR A 360 14.13 14.99 -24.72
CA THR A 360 13.54 13.65 -24.77
C THR A 360 14.62 12.57 -24.72
N GLY A 361 14.30 11.40 -24.20
CA GLY A 361 15.14 10.22 -24.27
C GLY A 361 14.33 8.95 -24.05
N ILE A 362 14.86 7.83 -24.57
CA ILE A 362 14.26 6.51 -24.39
C ILE A 362 15.03 5.79 -23.28
N TYR A 363 14.32 5.33 -22.26
CA TYR A 363 14.91 4.76 -21.05
C TYR A 363 14.37 3.36 -20.76
N HIS A 364 15.25 2.54 -20.19
CA HIS A 364 14.94 1.31 -19.48
C HIS A 364 15.39 1.52 -18.03
N GLY A 365 14.42 1.69 -17.11
CA GLY A 365 14.73 2.00 -15.72
C GLY A 365 15.38 3.39 -15.65
N GLY A 366 16.58 3.47 -15.06
CA GLY A 366 17.41 4.68 -15.04
C GLY A 366 18.34 4.84 -16.26
N GLU A 367 18.52 3.80 -17.08
CA GLU A 367 19.52 3.80 -18.15
C GLU A 367 18.94 4.25 -19.51
N PRO A 368 19.61 5.17 -20.24
CA PRO A 368 19.20 5.56 -21.57
C PRO A 368 19.55 4.46 -22.60
N LEU A 369 18.58 4.07 -23.44
CA LEU A 369 18.78 3.07 -24.50
C LEU A 369 19.50 3.63 -25.73
N CYS A 370 19.45 4.95 -25.92
CA CYS A 370 20.11 5.69 -26.99
C CYS A 370 20.38 7.14 -26.54
N GLU A 371 21.11 7.92 -27.35
CA GLU A 371 21.35 9.34 -27.06
C GLU A 371 20.04 10.13 -26.92
N ASN A 372 20.03 11.12 -26.02
CA ASN A 372 18.89 11.99 -25.80
C ASN A 372 18.75 12.99 -26.95
N VAL A 373 17.52 13.19 -27.41
CA VAL A 373 17.19 14.08 -28.53
C VAL A 373 16.46 15.33 -28.02
N ASN A 374 16.85 16.49 -28.51
CA ASN A 374 16.22 17.77 -28.17
C ASN A 374 15.45 18.31 -29.38
N THR A 375 14.33 18.99 -29.14
CA THR A 375 13.70 19.82 -30.17
C THR A 375 14.46 21.12 -30.41
N GLN A 376 14.08 21.85 -31.45
CA GLN A 376 14.54 23.22 -31.69
C GLN A 376 14.17 24.17 -30.53
N ARG A 377 15.02 25.17 -30.29
CA ARG A 377 14.77 26.20 -29.28
C ARG A 377 13.75 27.22 -29.79
N VAL A 378 12.63 27.36 -29.09
CA VAL A 378 11.52 28.27 -29.44
C VAL A 378 11.33 29.36 -28.39
N PRO A 379 10.71 30.51 -28.73
CA PRO A 379 10.40 31.55 -27.75
C PRO A 379 9.39 31.08 -26.70
N CYS A 380 9.55 31.55 -25.46
CA CYS A 380 8.67 31.23 -24.32
C CYS A 380 7.18 31.53 -24.55
N SER A 381 6.88 32.54 -25.39
CA SER A 381 5.51 32.99 -25.68
C SER A 381 4.75 32.09 -26.65
N ASN A 382 5.43 31.22 -27.41
CA ASN A 382 4.80 30.34 -28.39
C ASN A 382 5.48 28.96 -28.43
N PRO A 383 5.19 28.08 -27.43
CA PRO A 383 5.78 26.74 -27.31
C PRO A 383 5.24 25.76 -28.37
N ARG A 384 5.61 25.93 -29.64
CA ARG A 384 5.23 25.06 -30.77
C ARG A 384 6.46 24.61 -31.55
N TRP A 385 6.57 23.31 -31.81
CA TRP A 385 7.71 22.71 -32.51
C TRP A 385 7.30 22.03 -33.82
N ASN A 386 6.22 21.23 -33.82
CA ASN A 386 5.78 20.41 -34.95
C ASN A 386 6.91 19.56 -35.59
N GLU A 387 7.83 19.07 -34.76
CA GLU A 387 9.09 18.46 -35.17
C GLU A 387 9.08 16.95 -34.95
N TRP A 388 9.57 16.18 -35.92
CA TRP A 388 9.78 14.73 -35.77
C TRP A 388 11.17 14.47 -35.18
N LEU A 389 11.21 13.88 -33.99
CA LEU A 389 12.43 13.41 -33.35
C LEU A 389 12.66 11.95 -33.76
N THR A 390 13.87 11.67 -34.27
CA THR A 390 14.30 10.31 -34.62
C THR A 390 15.32 9.85 -33.60
N TYR A 391 15.08 8.69 -33.02
CA TYR A 391 15.95 8.08 -32.01
C TYR A 391 16.77 6.97 -32.66
N ASP A 392 18.03 6.84 -32.27
CA ASP A 392 18.93 5.81 -32.79
C ASP A 392 18.68 4.46 -32.10
N ILE A 393 17.46 3.96 -32.29
CA ILE A 393 16.99 2.65 -31.83
C ILE A 393 15.92 2.13 -32.79
N TYR A 394 16.07 0.87 -33.21
CA TYR A 394 15.07 0.21 -34.02
C TYR A 394 13.86 -0.17 -33.17
N LEU A 395 12.66 -0.11 -33.75
CA LEU A 395 11.44 -0.55 -33.07
C LEU A 395 11.54 -2.00 -32.58
N ALA A 396 12.15 -2.87 -33.39
CA ALA A 396 12.34 -4.28 -33.05
C ALA A 396 13.23 -4.50 -31.81
N ASP A 397 14.10 -3.55 -31.49
CA ASP A 397 15.04 -3.62 -30.37
C ASP A 397 14.52 -2.91 -29.11
N LEU A 398 13.28 -2.39 -29.12
CA LEU A 398 12.68 -1.82 -27.93
C LEU A 398 12.35 -2.92 -26.91
N PRO A 399 12.90 -2.86 -25.68
CA PRO A 399 12.54 -3.78 -24.63
C PRO A 399 11.12 -3.52 -24.14
N ARG A 400 10.50 -4.53 -23.53
CA ARG A 400 9.10 -4.46 -23.05
C ARG A 400 8.85 -3.28 -22.10
N SER A 401 9.85 -2.93 -21.31
CA SER A 401 9.81 -1.87 -20.30
C SER A 401 10.29 -0.50 -20.77
N ALA A 402 10.46 -0.31 -22.08
CA ALA A 402 10.91 0.96 -22.65
C ALA A 402 9.92 2.10 -22.39
N ARG A 403 10.46 3.27 -22.02
CA ARG A 403 9.69 4.48 -21.72
C ARG A 403 10.28 5.69 -22.44
N LEU A 404 9.42 6.56 -22.93
CA LEU A 404 9.78 7.91 -23.36
C LEU A 404 9.78 8.83 -22.13
N CYS A 405 10.95 9.36 -21.79
CA CYS A 405 11.10 10.38 -20.76
C CYS A 405 11.29 11.73 -21.43
N LEU A 406 10.50 12.73 -21.03
CA LEU A 406 10.59 14.07 -21.59
C LEU A 406 10.46 15.17 -20.55
N SER A 407 11.01 16.33 -20.87
CA SER A 407 10.87 17.54 -20.08
C SER A 407 10.89 18.79 -20.96
N ILE A 408 10.23 19.83 -20.49
CA ILE A 408 10.39 21.17 -21.07
C ILE A 408 11.54 21.83 -20.31
N CYS A 409 12.58 22.24 -21.01
CA CYS A 409 13.74 22.91 -20.45
C CYS A 409 13.77 24.38 -20.86
N SER A 410 14.26 25.24 -19.98
CA SER A 410 14.65 26.61 -20.29
C SER A 410 16.14 26.72 -20.57
N VAL A 411 16.50 27.71 -21.37
CA VAL A 411 17.89 28.14 -21.57
C VAL A 411 18.01 29.59 -21.11
N LYS A 412 18.97 29.85 -20.22
CA LYS A 412 19.32 31.17 -19.75
C LYS A 412 20.76 31.51 -20.16
N GLY A 413 20.90 32.45 -21.09
CA GLY A 413 22.17 33.01 -21.49
C GLY A 413 22.52 34.25 -20.67
N ARG A 414 23.64 34.23 -19.95
CA ARG A 414 24.26 35.46 -19.43
C ARG A 414 25.41 35.85 -20.36
N LYS A 415 25.52 37.14 -20.73
CA LYS A 415 26.60 37.64 -21.58
C LYS A 415 27.96 37.23 -20.99
N GLY A 416 28.69 36.35 -21.70
CA GLY A 416 30.03 35.89 -21.33
C GLY A 416 30.12 34.66 -20.41
N ALA A 417 29.00 34.02 -20.03
CA ALA A 417 29.00 32.80 -19.20
C ALA A 417 28.40 31.59 -19.94
N LYS A 418 28.66 30.38 -19.41
CA LYS A 418 28.09 29.11 -19.90
C LYS A 418 26.56 29.15 -19.82
N GLU A 419 25.89 28.64 -20.85
CA GLU A 419 24.41 28.54 -20.86
C GLU A 419 23.94 27.69 -19.67
N GLU A 420 22.96 28.21 -18.94
CA GLU A 420 22.33 27.52 -17.80
C GLU A 420 21.02 26.88 -18.29
N HIS A 421 20.89 25.56 -18.08
CA HIS A 421 19.73 24.78 -18.50
C HIS A 421 18.96 24.32 -17.27
N CYS A 422 17.65 24.56 -17.24
CA CYS A 422 16.80 24.15 -16.13
C CYS A 422 15.55 23.42 -16.63
N PRO A 423 15.16 22.29 -16.03
CA PRO A 423 13.87 21.68 -16.30
C PRO A 423 12.74 22.54 -15.69
N LEU A 424 11.64 22.69 -16.42
CA LEU A 424 10.44 23.44 -15.98
C LEU A 424 9.31 22.50 -15.57
N ALA A 425 9.13 21.43 -16.33
CA ALA A 425 8.15 20.38 -16.09
C ALA A 425 8.59 19.10 -16.81
N TRP A 426 8.19 17.94 -16.30
CA TRP A 426 8.60 16.63 -16.83
C TRP A 426 7.42 15.68 -16.96
N GLY A 427 7.56 14.65 -17.78
CA GLY A 427 6.57 13.59 -17.94
C GLY A 427 7.16 12.36 -18.60
N ASN A 428 6.66 11.19 -18.21
CA ASN A 428 7.11 9.91 -18.74
C ASN A 428 5.93 9.16 -19.37
N VAL A 429 6.17 8.47 -20.49
CA VAL A 429 5.17 7.67 -21.20
C VAL A 429 5.73 6.27 -21.43
N SER A 430 5.02 5.24 -20.99
CA SER A 430 5.34 3.86 -21.35
C SER A 430 5.11 3.66 -22.85
N LEU A 431 6.08 3.12 -23.58
CA LEU A 431 5.95 2.90 -25.02
C LEU A 431 4.98 1.76 -25.36
N PHE A 432 4.73 0.87 -24.39
CA PHE A 432 3.74 -0.19 -24.47
C PHE A 432 2.67 0.03 -23.41
N ASP A 433 1.42 -0.28 -23.73
CA ASP A 433 0.33 -0.31 -22.75
C ASP A 433 0.29 -1.63 -21.97
N TYR A 434 -0.73 -1.78 -21.10
CA TYR A 434 -0.90 -2.97 -20.25
C TYR A 434 -1.30 -4.23 -21.02
N MET A 435 -1.66 -4.09 -22.31
CA MET A 435 -2.05 -5.18 -23.22
C MET A 435 -0.93 -5.49 -24.22
N ASP A 436 0.29 -5.05 -23.95
CA ASP A 436 1.48 -5.24 -24.78
C ASP A 436 1.42 -4.52 -26.15
N ILE A 437 0.51 -3.55 -26.32
CA ILE A 437 0.35 -2.79 -27.57
C ILE A 437 1.27 -1.57 -27.56
N LEU A 438 2.00 -1.37 -28.66
CA LEU A 438 2.83 -0.18 -28.88
C LEU A 438 1.95 1.07 -29.02
N VAL A 439 2.28 2.13 -28.28
CA VAL A 439 1.59 3.42 -28.34
C VAL A 439 1.65 3.98 -29.77
N SER A 440 0.50 4.37 -30.30
CA SER A 440 0.37 4.95 -31.63
C SER A 440 -0.59 6.14 -31.67
N GLY A 441 -0.41 7.03 -32.64
CA GLY A 441 -1.29 8.19 -32.81
C GLY A 441 -1.01 9.33 -31.82
N LYS A 442 -2.02 10.17 -31.56
CA LYS A 442 -1.86 11.39 -30.78
C LYS A 442 -2.04 11.12 -29.28
N VAL A 443 -1.13 11.66 -28.47
CA VAL A 443 -1.15 11.54 -27.01
C VAL A 443 -1.02 12.94 -26.41
N ALA A 444 -1.95 13.31 -25.52
CA ALA A 444 -1.84 14.52 -24.72
C ALA A 444 -1.32 14.17 -23.33
N LEU A 445 -0.20 14.77 -22.94
CA LEU A 445 0.49 14.49 -21.69
C LEU A 445 0.56 15.74 -20.80
N SER A 446 -0.25 15.77 -19.75
CA SER A 446 -0.12 16.79 -18.70
C SER A 446 1.12 16.51 -17.85
N LEU A 447 1.99 17.50 -17.74
CA LEU A 447 3.30 17.34 -17.10
C LEU A 447 3.25 17.52 -15.58
N TRP A 448 4.27 17.00 -14.92
CA TRP A 448 4.52 17.09 -13.49
C TRP A 448 5.48 18.24 -13.17
N PRO A 449 5.34 18.88 -12.00
CA PRO A 449 6.33 19.83 -11.50
C PRO A 449 7.65 19.12 -11.18
N VAL A 450 8.76 19.84 -11.34
CA VAL A 450 10.10 19.33 -11.03
C VAL A 450 10.23 19.13 -9.51
N PRO A 451 10.65 17.93 -9.03
CA PRO A 451 10.88 17.69 -7.61
C PRO A 451 11.97 18.59 -7.04
N HIS A 452 11.87 18.92 -5.75
CA HIS A 452 12.91 19.70 -5.07
C HIS A 452 14.23 18.92 -5.05
N GLY A 453 15.34 19.57 -5.42
CA GLY A 453 16.68 18.96 -5.47
C GLY A 453 17.00 18.18 -6.75
N LEU A 454 16.09 18.07 -7.71
CA LEU A 454 16.39 17.47 -9.02
C LEU A 454 17.05 18.52 -9.93
N GLU A 455 18.35 18.35 -10.18
CA GLU A 455 19.12 19.19 -11.11
C GLU A 455 19.16 18.61 -12.53
N ASP A 456 18.93 17.30 -12.68
CA ASP A 456 18.92 16.63 -13.97
C ASP A 456 17.80 17.13 -14.88
N LEU A 457 18.10 17.21 -16.18
CA LEU A 457 17.14 17.71 -17.17
C LEU A 457 15.99 16.74 -17.43
N LEU A 458 16.14 15.45 -17.12
CA LEU A 458 15.10 14.42 -17.26
C LEU A 458 14.90 13.70 -15.93
N ASN A 459 13.71 13.15 -15.71
CA ASN A 459 13.39 12.39 -14.50
C ASN A 459 12.92 10.96 -14.86
N PRO A 460 13.83 10.04 -15.24
CA PRO A 460 13.45 8.69 -15.63
C PRO A 460 12.87 7.88 -14.46
N ILE A 461 13.28 8.15 -13.21
CA ILE A 461 12.77 7.44 -12.01
C ILE A 461 11.31 7.82 -11.71
N GLY A 462 10.86 8.98 -12.20
CA GLY A 462 9.50 9.46 -12.03
C GLY A 462 8.42 8.55 -12.63
N VAL A 463 7.21 8.64 -12.08
CA VAL A 463 6.04 7.86 -12.52
C VAL A 463 5.70 8.10 -14.00
N ALA A 464 5.28 7.05 -14.69
CA ALA A 464 4.72 7.15 -16.04
C ALA A 464 3.24 7.54 -16.00
N GLY A 465 2.82 8.35 -16.97
CA GLY A 465 1.43 8.78 -17.14
C GLY A 465 1.21 10.28 -16.94
N SER A 466 0.03 10.71 -17.37
CA SER A 466 -0.38 12.11 -17.35
C SER A 466 -0.76 12.56 -15.93
N ASN A 467 -0.37 13.78 -15.58
CA ASN A 467 -0.79 14.43 -14.34
C ASN A 467 -2.33 14.56 -14.28
N PRO A 468 -2.99 14.08 -13.20
CA PRO A 468 -4.44 14.11 -13.07
C PRO A 468 -5.01 15.49 -12.71
N ASN A 469 -4.17 16.49 -12.40
CA ASN A 469 -4.63 17.83 -12.05
C ASN A 469 -5.27 18.55 -13.26
N LYS A 470 -6.57 18.29 -13.44
CA LYS A 470 -7.47 19.01 -14.34
C LYS A 470 -8.50 19.74 -13.51
N VAL A 471 -8.78 20.99 -13.86
CA VAL A 471 -9.86 21.78 -13.26
C VAL A 471 -11.03 21.79 -14.21
N THR A 472 -12.19 21.36 -13.73
CA THR A 472 -13.44 21.50 -14.48
C THR A 472 -13.94 22.93 -14.31
N VAL A 473 -13.87 23.74 -15.37
CA VAL A 473 -14.45 25.08 -15.39
C VAL A 473 -15.84 24.98 -16.03
N LEU A 474 -16.86 25.43 -15.30
CA LEU A 474 -18.20 25.60 -15.84
C LEU A 474 -18.26 26.91 -16.64
N LEU A 475 -18.30 26.79 -17.97
CA LEU A 475 -18.61 27.90 -18.87
C LEU A 475 -20.08 27.76 -19.27
N GLY A 476 -20.98 28.41 -18.53
CA GLY A 476 -22.43 28.27 -18.71
C GLY A 476 -22.95 26.89 -18.27
N PHE A 477 -23.77 26.24 -19.09
CA PHE A 477 -24.32 24.89 -18.83
C PHE A 477 -23.40 23.74 -19.29
N GLN A 478 -22.20 24.04 -19.79
CA GLN A 478 -21.21 23.04 -20.22
C GLN A 478 -19.97 23.06 -19.32
N ALA A 479 -19.65 21.89 -18.76
CA ALA A 479 -18.41 21.63 -18.06
C ALA A 479 -17.28 21.46 -19.07
N THR A 480 -16.24 22.29 -19.00
CA THR A 480 -15.04 22.16 -19.83
C THR A 480 -13.85 21.85 -18.90
N GLU A 481 -13.17 20.73 -19.12
CA GLU A 481 -11.94 20.41 -18.38
C GLU A 481 -10.77 21.25 -18.93
N LEU A 482 -10.20 22.12 -18.10
CA LEU A 482 -8.96 22.84 -18.37
C LEU A 482 -7.83 22.24 -17.53
N THR A 483 -6.69 21.95 -18.15
CA THR A 483 -5.49 21.50 -17.44
C THR A 483 -4.77 22.71 -16.84
N GLU A 484 -4.67 22.80 -15.51
CA GLU A 484 -3.82 23.77 -14.80
C GLU A 484 -2.34 23.35 -14.75
N THR A 485 -1.94 22.43 -15.63
CA THR A 485 -0.55 22.03 -15.80
C THR A 485 -0.16 22.14 -17.27
N PRO A 486 1.12 22.43 -17.58
CA PRO A 486 1.63 22.38 -18.95
C PRO A 486 1.30 21.02 -19.57
N CYS A 487 0.61 21.02 -20.71
CA CYS A 487 0.25 19.81 -21.43
C CYS A 487 1.00 19.78 -22.77
N VAL A 488 1.70 18.69 -23.04
CA VAL A 488 2.44 18.46 -24.29
C VAL A 488 1.65 17.52 -25.18
N GLU A 489 1.46 17.92 -26.43
CA GLU A 489 0.87 17.07 -27.46
C GLU A 489 1.97 16.35 -28.25
N LEU A 490 1.89 15.02 -28.25
CA LEU A 490 2.78 14.09 -28.94
C LEU A 490 2.01 13.38 -30.07
N GLU A 491 2.71 13.01 -31.12
CA GLU A 491 2.20 12.13 -32.17
C GLU A 491 3.21 11.01 -32.43
N PHE A 492 2.83 9.78 -32.07
CA PHE A 492 3.58 8.57 -32.35
C PHE A 492 3.28 8.06 -33.77
N SER A 493 4.25 7.34 -34.34
CA SER A 493 4.11 6.73 -35.66
C SER A 493 2.87 5.83 -35.72
N ARG A 494 2.08 5.96 -36.79
CA ARG A 494 0.91 5.11 -37.04
C ARG A 494 1.28 4.00 -38.01
N PHE A 495 0.82 2.80 -37.71
CA PHE A 495 0.97 1.63 -38.56
C PHE A 495 -0.40 1.18 -39.07
N ASN A 496 -0.43 0.45 -40.19
CA ASN A 496 -1.69 -0.05 -40.76
C ASN A 496 -2.34 -1.16 -39.91
N GLN A 497 -1.61 -1.71 -38.95
CA GLN A 497 -2.03 -2.78 -38.05
C GLN A 497 -1.61 -2.44 -36.62
N THR A 498 -2.30 -2.99 -35.64
CA THR A 498 -1.89 -2.91 -34.23
C THR A 498 -0.55 -3.63 -34.05
N VAL A 499 0.42 -2.93 -33.47
CA VAL A 499 1.75 -3.47 -33.20
C VAL A 499 1.78 -3.95 -31.75
N VAL A 500 2.11 -5.22 -31.55
CA VAL A 500 2.18 -5.86 -30.23
C VAL A 500 3.58 -6.35 -29.93
N PHE A 501 3.97 -6.37 -28.66
CA PHE A 501 5.21 -7.00 -28.22
C PHE A 501 5.18 -8.51 -28.59
N PRO A 502 6.31 -9.12 -28.98
CA PRO A 502 6.36 -10.55 -29.31
C PRO A 502 5.92 -11.42 -28.14
N ASP A 503 5.27 -12.54 -28.45
CA ASP A 503 4.89 -13.53 -27.46
C ASP A 503 6.10 -14.36 -26.98
N GLU A 504 5.89 -15.14 -25.92
CA GLU A 504 6.93 -15.96 -25.29
C GLU A 504 7.55 -16.96 -26.27
N GLN A 505 6.75 -17.57 -27.15
CA GLN A 505 7.22 -18.56 -28.13
C GLN A 505 8.13 -17.92 -29.17
N GLN A 506 7.74 -16.76 -29.72
CA GLN A 506 8.55 -15.99 -30.66
C GLN A 506 9.89 -15.61 -30.04
N ILE A 507 9.89 -15.22 -28.75
CA ILE A 507 11.12 -14.84 -28.05
C ILE A 507 12.06 -16.03 -27.88
N GLU A 508 11.54 -17.20 -27.48
CA GLU A 508 12.33 -18.42 -27.36
C GLU A 508 12.91 -18.89 -28.70
N GLU A 509 12.11 -18.87 -29.76
CA GLU A 509 12.57 -19.24 -31.11
C GLU A 509 13.72 -18.32 -31.58
N HIS A 510 13.59 -17.01 -31.35
CA HIS A 510 14.64 -16.03 -31.68
C HIS A 510 15.90 -16.20 -30.83
N ALA A 511 15.75 -16.47 -29.53
CA ALA A 511 16.88 -16.75 -28.64
C ALA A 511 17.65 -18.00 -29.10
N ASN A 512 16.94 -19.09 -29.40
CA ASN A 512 17.55 -20.34 -29.89
C ASN A 512 18.26 -20.16 -31.23
N TRP A 513 17.68 -19.37 -32.14
CA TRP A 513 18.32 -19.01 -33.40
C TRP A 513 19.60 -18.21 -33.18
N THR A 514 19.57 -17.23 -32.27
CA THR A 514 20.72 -16.39 -31.94
C THR A 514 21.86 -17.21 -31.32
N ILE A 515 21.55 -18.07 -30.35
CA ILE A 515 22.51 -18.99 -29.73
C ILE A 515 23.14 -19.92 -30.78
N SER A 516 22.34 -20.48 -31.68
CA SER A 516 22.83 -21.34 -32.76
C SER A 516 23.80 -20.60 -33.69
N ARG A 517 23.49 -19.32 -34.00
CA ARG A 517 24.33 -18.44 -34.80
C ARG A 517 25.66 -18.12 -34.12
N GLU A 518 25.65 -17.83 -32.81
CA GLU A 518 26.86 -17.57 -32.02
C GLU A 518 27.78 -18.79 -31.94
N LEU A 519 27.19 -20.00 -31.85
CA LEU A 519 27.92 -21.27 -31.79
C LEU A 519 28.37 -21.79 -33.17
N GLY A 520 27.99 -21.13 -34.27
CA GLY A 520 28.37 -21.52 -35.63
C GLY A 520 27.64 -22.75 -36.18
N TYR A 521 26.51 -23.17 -35.60
CA TYR A 521 25.71 -24.29 -36.09
C TYR A 521 24.72 -23.84 -37.18
N ASN A 522 24.69 -24.54 -38.32
CA ASN A 522 23.62 -24.37 -39.31
C ASN A 522 22.30 -24.92 -38.76
N TYR A 523 21.32 -24.04 -38.59
CA TYR A 523 19.99 -24.32 -38.01
C TYR A 523 19.32 -25.55 -38.65
N CYS A 524 19.28 -26.68 -37.93
CA CYS A 524 18.49 -27.86 -38.28
C CYS A 524 17.50 -28.12 -37.16
N HIS A 525 16.21 -28.08 -37.46
CA HIS A 525 15.14 -28.41 -36.52
C HIS A 525 15.39 -29.77 -35.84
N GLY A 526 15.39 -29.79 -34.50
CA GLY A 526 15.08 -31.02 -33.75
C GLY A 526 16.13 -31.63 -32.82
N LEU A 527 17.18 -30.92 -32.37
CA LEU A 527 18.11 -31.46 -31.37
C LEU A 527 18.21 -30.59 -30.11
N SER A 528 18.01 -31.25 -28.97
CA SER A 528 17.93 -30.71 -27.61
C SER A 528 19.22 -29.98 -27.16
N SER A 529 19.02 -28.94 -26.35
CA SER A 529 19.92 -27.88 -25.84
C SER A 529 21.20 -28.31 -25.07
N ARG A 530 21.67 -29.55 -25.17
CA ARG A 530 22.68 -30.10 -24.25
C ARG A 530 24.16 -29.88 -24.61
N LEU A 531 24.49 -29.21 -25.72
CA LEU A 531 25.86 -29.21 -26.26
C LEU A 531 26.71 -27.97 -25.98
N ALA A 532 26.21 -26.95 -25.25
CA ALA A 532 26.96 -25.71 -24.99
C ALA A 532 27.68 -25.67 -23.61
N CYS A 533 27.69 -26.77 -22.84
CA CYS A 533 28.14 -26.77 -21.44
C CYS A 533 29.66 -27.00 -21.23
N ASP A 534 30.45 -27.21 -22.30
CA ASP A 534 31.78 -27.85 -22.17
C ASP A 534 33.00 -26.95 -22.44
N SER A 535 32.89 -25.61 -22.37
CA SER A 535 34.09 -24.78 -22.16
C SER A 535 34.30 -24.60 -20.65
N SER A 536 35.21 -25.39 -20.06
CA SER A 536 35.59 -25.24 -18.65
C SER A 536 36.08 -23.81 -18.39
N VAL A 537 35.31 -23.03 -17.63
CA VAL A 537 35.73 -21.69 -17.17
C VAL A 537 37.01 -21.82 -16.37
N SER A 538 38.00 -20.97 -16.66
CA SER A 538 39.28 -21.03 -15.94
C SER A 538 39.08 -20.72 -14.45
N ALA A 539 39.90 -21.31 -13.58
CA ALA A 539 39.81 -21.05 -12.15
C ALA A 539 39.96 -19.55 -11.80
N THR A 540 40.75 -18.83 -12.60
CA THR A 540 40.94 -17.37 -12.46
C THR A 540 39.67 -16.61 -12.85
N ASP A 541 39.00 -16.98 -13.93
CA ASP A 541 37.75 -16.31 -14.36
C ASP A 541 36.61 -16.61 -13.36
N ALA A 542 36.53 -17.83 -12.85
CA ALA A 542 35.56 -18.19 -11.82
C ALA A 542 35.75 -17.39 -10.52
N GLU A 543 37.00 -17.14 -10.13
CA GLU A 543 37.31 -16.31 -8.96
C GLU A 543 37.02 -14.83 -9.21
N GLN A 544 37.31 -14.32 -10.41
CA GLN A 544 36.94 -12.97 -10.81
C GLN A 544 35.42 -12.77 -10.81
N LEU A 545 34.65 -13.73 -11.33
CA LEU A 545 33.19 -13.71 -11.27
C LEU A 545 32.70 -13.65 -9.83
N ARG A 546 33.20 -14.52 -8.94
CA ARG A 546 32.86 -14.48 -7.50
C ARG A 546 33.18 -13.14 -6.86
N SER A 547 34.35 -12.57 -7.18
CA SER A 547 34.76 -11.26 -6.68
C SER A 547 33.80 -10.16 -7.13
N LEU A 548 33.41 -10.13 -8.42
CA LEU A 548 32.44 -9.16 -8.95
C LEU A 548 31.07 -9.31 -8.30
N CYS A 549 30.60 -10.55 -8.09
CA CYS A 549 29.32 -10.82 -7.44
C CYS A 549 29.27 -10.39 -5.97
N SER A 550 30.42 -10.38 -5.29
CA SER A 550 30.52 -9.94 -3.89
C SER A 550 30.51 -8.43 -3.70
N ARG A 551 30.63 -7.65 -4.78
CA ARG A 551 30.58 -6.18 -4.72
C ARG A 551 29.16 -5.71 -4.48
N ASP A 552 29.03 -4.59 -3.78
CA ASP A 552 27.74 -4.04 -3.40
C ASP A 552 26.93 -3.55 -4.63
N PRO A 553 25.60 -3.39 -4.51
CA PRO A 553 24.72 -2.90 -5.57
C PRO A 553 25.15 -1.58 -6.23
N LEU A 554 25.80 -0.67 -5.49
CA LEU A 554 26.17 0.66 -5.99
C LEU A 554 27.51 0.67 -6.73
N TYR A 555 28.22 -0.46 -6.77
CA TYR A 555 29.43 -0.57 -7.58
C TYR A 555 29.11 -0.42 -9.07
N GLU A 556 29.67 0.62 -9.70
CA GLU A 556 29.55 0.87 -11.14
C GLU A 556 30.41 -0.11 -11.94
N LEU A 557 29.77 -0.99 -12.71
CA LEU A 557 30.46 -1.93 -13.59
C LEU A 557 31.06 -1.20 -14.80
N SER A 558 32.34 -1.44 -15.06
CA SER A 558 32.97 -1.03 -16.32
C SER A 558 32.44 -1.85 -17.51
N GLU A 559 32.48 -1.29 -18.72
CA GLU A 559 32.04 -2.00 -19.93
C GLU A 559 32.81 -3.31 -20.16
N GLN A 560 34.08 -3.38 -19.74
CA GLN A 560 34.87 -4.61 -19.78
C GLN A 560 34.34 -5.69 -18.82
N GLU A 561 33.92 -5.29 -17.62
CA GLU A 561 33.29 -6.18 -16.63
C GLU A 561 31.91 -6.65 -17.11
N LYS A 562 31.12 -5.77 -17.74
CA LYS A 562 29.83 -6.13 -18.34
C LYS A 562 29.99 -7.15 -19.47
N ASP A 563 30.88 -6.89 -20.42
CA ASP A 563 31.18 -7.83 -21.52
C ASP A 563 31.71 -9.18 -20.97
N PHE A 564 32.50 -9.15 -19.88
CA PHE A 564 32.99 -10.35 -19.21
C PHE A 564 31.88 -11.16 -18.56
N LEU A 565 30.95 -10.52 -17.84
CA LEU A 565 29.77 -11.16 -17.24
C LEU A 565 28.87 -11.76 -18.31
N TRP A 566 28.55 -11.01 -19.36
CA TRP A 566 27.70 -11.48 -20.45
C TRP A 566 28.32 -12.66 -21.22
N ARG A 567 29.64 -12.66 -21.42
CA ARG A 567 30.35 -13.81 -22.04
C ARG A 567 30.23 -15.08 -21.21
N HIS A 568 30.20 -14.97 -19.88
CA HIS A 568 30.11 -16.11 -18.95
C HIS A 568 28.69 -16.35 -18.40
N ARG A 569 27.66 -15.76 -19.02
CA ARG A 569 26.25 -15.80 -18.56
C ARG A 569 25.71 -17.20 -18.21
N HIS A 570 26.12 -18.24 -18.93
CA HIS A 570 25.73 -19.62 -18.63
C HIS A 570 26.41 -20.19 -17.37
N TYR A 571 27.66 -19.80 -17.09
CA TYR A 571 28.35 -20.20 -15.85
C TYR A 571 27.74 -19.49 -14.63
N CYS A 572 27.22 -18.28 -14.81
CA CYS A 572 26.54 -17.51 -13.76
C CYS A 572 25.33 -18.25 -13.16
N LEU A 573 24.73 -19.23 -13.86
CA LEU A 573 23.71 -20.11 -13.29
C LEU A 573 24.20 -20.90 -12.06
N ASN A 574 25.50 -21.17 -11.97
CA ASN A 574 26.10 -21.83 -10.79
C ASN A 574 26.29 -20.86 -9.60
N ILE A 575 26.09 -19.56 -9.80
CA ILE A 575 26.21 -18.50 -8.80
C ILE A 575 24.95 -17.63 -8.89
N PRO A 576 23.80 -18.08 -8.35
CA PRO A 576 22.51 -17.39 -8.56
C PRO A 576 22.52 -15.92 -8.14
N GLU A 577 23.27 -15.58 -7.10
CA GLU A 577 23.49 -14.22 -6.58
C GLU A 577 24.19 -13.26 -7.56
N SER A 578 24.72 -13.78 -8.68
CA SER A 578 25.30 -12.97 -9.76
C SER A 578 24.27 -12.24 -10.62
N LEU A 579 22.98 -12.62 -10.52
CA LEU A 579 21.93 -12.17 -11.43
C LEU A 579 21.81 -10.64 -11.54
N PRO A 580 21.81 -9.84 -10.45
CA PRO A 580 21.67 -8.39 -10.58
C PRO A 580 22.79 -7.78 -11.43
N LYS A 581 24.04 -8.21 -11.22
CA LYS A 581 25.20 -7.75 -12.01
C LYS A 581 25.11 -8.21 -13.46
N LEU A 582 24.65 -9.43 -13.69
CA LEU A 582 24.45 -9.94 -15.05
C LEU A 582 23.38 -9.13 -15.80
N LEU A 583 22.26 -8.80 -15.15
CA LEU A 583 21.17 -8.01 -15.74
C LEU A 583 21.60 -6.58 -16.09
N LEU A 584 22.44 -5.96 -15.26
CA LEU A 584 23.08 -4.66 -15.57
C LEU A 584 24.12 -4.75 -16.70
N SER A 585 24.54 -5.96 -17.07
CA SER A 585 25.47 -6.21 -18.17
C SER A 585 24.77 -6.48 -19.50
N VAL A 586 23.44 -6.70 -19.50
CA VAL A 586 22.65 -6.94 -20.70
C VAL A 586 22.48 -5.65 -21.49
N LYS A 587 22.71 -5.70 -22.81
CA LYS A 587 22.36 -4.59 -23.70
C LYS A 587 20.86 -4.61 -23.99
N TRP A 588 20.10 -3.91 -23.15
CA TRP A 588 18.63 -3.81 -23.25
C TRP A 588 18.11 -3.16 -24.54
N ASN A 589 18.99 -2.51 -25.32
CA ASN A 589 18.72 -2.01 -26.67
C ASN A 589 19.05 -3.02 -27.78
N SER A 590 19.22 -4.30 -27.45
CA SER A 590 19.41 -5.40 -28.41
C SER A 590 18.47 -6.55 -28.08
N ARG A 591 17.53 -6.85 -28.98
CA ARG A 591 16.61 -7.99 -28.78
C ARG A 591 17.33 -9.35 -28.75
N ASP A 592 18.49 -9.44 -29.41
CA ASP A 592 19.30 -10.65 -29.48
C ASP A 592 19.85 -11.03 -28.10
N GLU A 593 20.28 -10.05 -27.29
CA GLU A 593 20.73 -10.30 -25.91
C GLU A 593 19.54 -10.48 -24.95
N VAL A 594 18.53 -9.62 -25.05
CA VAL A 594 17.34 -9.67 -24.17
C VAL A 594 16.62 -11.02 -24.27
N SER A 595 16.43 -11.54 -25.48
CA SER A 595 15.78 -12.85 -25.70
C SER A 595 16.57 -14.00 -25.05
N GLN A 596 17.90 -14.00 -25.14
CA GLN A 596 18.75 -14.98 -24.47
C GLN A 596 18.65 -14.86 -22.94
N MET A 597 18.64 -13.63 -22.40
CA MET A 597 18.48 -13.41 -20.97
C MET A 597 17.13 -13.94 -20.47
N TYR A 598 16.05 -13.76 -21.23
CA TYR A 598 14.74 -14.30 -20.87
C TYR A 598 14.75 -15.82 -20.79
N CYS A 599 15.42 -16.51 -21.73
CA CYS A 599 15.59 -17.97 -21.64
C CYS A 599 16.42 -18.37 -20.40
N LEU A 600 17.49 -17.64 -20.08
CA LEU A 600 18.29 -17.90 -18.88
C LEU A 600 17.46 -17.73 -17.59
N LEU A 601 16.59 -16.72 -17.50
CA LEU A 601 15.72 -16.48 -16.33
C LEU A 601 14.70 -17.60 -16.08
N LYS A 602 14.34 -18.40 -17.10
CA LYS A 602 13.44 -19.56 -16.93
C LYS A 602 14.14 -20.69 -16.19
N GLU A 603 15.44 -20.86 -16.45
CA GLU A 603 16.29 -21.89 -15.84
C GLU A 603 17.04 -21.40 -14.60
N TRP A 604 16.95 -20.10 -14.28
CA TRP A 604 17.71 -19.50 -13.20
C TRP A 604 17.32 -20.09 -11.83
N PRO A 605 18.29 -20.56 -11.01
CA PRO A 605 17.98 -21.07 -9.69
C PRO A 605 17.43 -19.97 -8.77
N LEU A 606 16.52 -20.34 -7.87
CA LEU A 606 15.96 -19.37 -6.93
C LEU A 606 17.05 -18.78 -6.03
N MET A 607 16.90 -17.49 -5.75
CA MET A 607 17.80 -16.70 -4.93
C MET A 607 17.24 -16.50 -3.52
N GLU A 608 18.10 -16.10 -2.59
CA GLU A 608 17.64 -15.66 -1.28
C GLU A 608 16.71 -14.44 -1.39
N PRO A 609 15.64 -14.35 -0.59
CA PRO A 609 14.68 -13.26 -0.69
C PRO A 609 15.31 -11.87 -0.55
N GLU A 610 16.29 -11.71 0.34
CA GLU A 610 17.01 -10.45 0.53
C GLU A 610 17.69 -9.95 -0.74
N SER A 611 18.30 -10.85 -1.53
CA SER A 611 18.93 -10.51 -2.81
C SER A 611 17.89 -10.28 -3.91
N ALA A 612 16.81 -11.08 -3.92
CA ALA A 612 15.73 -10.92 -4.88
C ALA A 612 14.98 -9.57 -4.72
N LEU A 613 15.02 -8.94 -3.53
CA LEU A 613 14.46 -7.60 -3.32
C LEU A 613 15.16 -6.52 -4.17
N GLU A 614 16.45 -6.68 -4.49
CA GLU A 614 17.20 -5.77 -5.37
C GLU A 614 16.54 -5.69 -6.75
N LEU A 615 16.10 -6.84 -7.28
CA LEU A 615 15.46 -6.97 -8.60
C LEU A 615 14.08 -6.30 -8.71
N LEU A 616 13.56 -5.73 -7.61
CA LEU A 616 12.32 -4.96 -7.60
C LEU A 616 12.57 -3.44 -7.56
N ASP A 617 13.83 -2.98 -7.55
CA ASP A 617 14.18 -1.57 -7.54
C ASP A 617 13.97 -0.88 -8.92
N CYS A 618 14.28 0.41 -9.03
CA CYS A 618 14.07 1.16 -10.27
C CYS A 618 15.04 0.82 -11.42
N ASN A 619 16.13 0.10 -11.15
CA ASN A 619 17.11 -0.33 -12.15
C ASN A 619 16.61 -1.55 -12.93
N PHE A 620 15.72 -2.35 -12.34
CA PHE A 620 15.15 -3.55 -12.95
C PHE A 620 13.65 -3.36 -13.25
N PRO A 621 13.28 -2.61 -14.31
CA PRO A 621 11.88 -2.38 -14.69
C PRO A 621 11.28 -3.55 -15.48
N ASP A 622 12.08 -4.55 -15.88
CA ASP A 622 11.65 -5.61 -16.76
C ASP A 622 10.61 -6.54 -16.11
N PRO A 623 9.46 -6.83 -16.76
CA PRO A 623 8.42 -7.67 -16.18
C PRO A 623 8.88 -9.09 -15.85
N ILE A 624 9.74 -9.71 -16.68
CA ILE A 624 10.17 -11.10 -16.49
C ILE A 624 11.19 -11.19 -15.36
N VAL A 625 12.08 -10.20 -15.24
CA VAL A 625 12.98 -10.05 -14.09
C VAL A 625 12.18 -9.90 -12.79
N ARG A 626 11.18 -9.01 -12.78
CA ARG A 626 10.33 -8.78 -11.60
C ARG A 626 9.48 -9.99 -11.23
N GLU A 627 9.02 -10.74 -12.22
CA GLU A 627 8.31 -12.01 -11.99
C GLU A 627 9.23 -13.07 -11.38
N PHE A 628 10.47 -13.20 -11.85
CA PHE A 628 11.48 -14.06 -11.22
C PHE A 628 11.76 -13.65 -9.77
N ALA A 629 11.95 -12.35 -9.52
CA ALA A 629 12.14 -11.81 -8.17
C ALA A 629 10.97 -12.21 -7.26
N LEU A 630 9.73 -12.09 -7.75
CA LEU A 630 8.56 -12.50 -7.00
C LEU A 630 8.51 -14.02 -6.75
N ARG A 631 8.89 -14.86 -7.72
CA ARG A 631 9.00 -16.32 -7.50
C ARG A 631 9.92 -16.65 -6.32
N CYS A 632 11.05 -15.93 -6.19
CA CYS A 632 11.95 -16.07 -5.04
C CYS A 632 11.27 -15.66 -3.73
N LEU A 633 10.56 -14.53 -3.71
CA LEU A 633 9.84 -14.08 -2.52
C LEU A 633 8.72 -15.03 -2.11
N VAL A 634 7.92 -15.54 -3.05
CA VAL A 634 6.81 -16.46 -2.75
C VAL A 634 7.30 -17.75 -2.09
N GLN A 635 8.47 -18.25 -2.50
CA GLN A 635 9.03 -19.50 -1.97
C GLN A 635 9.88 -19.31 -0.71
N GLY A 636 10.65 -18.22 -0.60
CA GLY A 636 11.61 -18.02 0.48
C GLY A 636 11.22 -17.00 1.55
N LEU A 637 10.30 -16.07 1.27
CA LEU A 637 9.96 -14.98 2.19
C LEU A 637 8.89 -15.40 3.20
N THR A 638 9.29 -15.52 4.46
CA THR A 638 8.36 -15.76 5.58
C THR A 638 7.50 -14.53 5.85
N ASP A 639 6.32 -14.72 6.47
CA ASP A 639 5.46 -13.60 6.89
C ASP A 639 6.14 -12.65 7.88
N ASP A 640 7.13 -13.14 8.63
CA ASP A 640 7.98 -12.35 9.52
C ASP A 640 8.89 -11.39 8.74
N LYS A 641 9.70 -11.92 7.81
CA LYS A 641 10.54 -11.11 6.92
C LYS A 641 9.71 -10.19 6.03
N LEU A 642 8.56 -10.65 5.53
CA LEU A 642 7.62 -9.83 4.77
C LEU A 642 7.12 -8.64 5.60
N SER A 643 6.72 -8.86 6.85
CA SER A 643 6.34 -7.76 7.76
C SER A 643 7.52 -6.81 8.00
N GLN A 644 8.75 -7.33 8.06
CA GLN A 644 9.95 -6.54 8.25
C GLN A 644 10.32 -5.70 7.04
N TYR A 645 10.12 -6.16 5.80
CA TYR A 645 10.44 -5.43 4.56
C TYR A 645 9.21 -4.81 3.86
N LEU A 646 8.05 -4.82 4.53
CA LEU A 646 6.78 -4.39 3.94
C LEU A 646 6.82 -2.93 3.44
N LEU A 647 7.52 -2.06 4.17
CA LEU A 647 7.70 -0.67 3.77
C LEU A 647 8.35 -0.56 2.39
N GLN A 648 9.48 -1.24 2.18
CA GLN A 648 10.22 -1.28 0.92
C GLN A 648 9.37 -1.89 -0.19
N LEU A 649 8.68 -3.00 0.08
CA LEU A 649 7.80 -3.68 -0.88
C LEU A 649 6.64 -2.78 -1.34
N VAL A 650 6.07 -1.97 -0.44
CA VAL A 650 5.05 -0.96 -0.80
C VAL A 650 5.67 0.17 -1.63
N GLN A 651 6.90 0.59 -1.34
CA GLN A 651 7.58 1.64 -2.11
C GLN A 651 7.88 1.21 -3.55
N VAL A 652 8.33 -0.04 -3.77
CA VAL A 652 8.68 -0.51 -5.12
C VAL A 652 7.48 -0.69 -6.04
N LEU A 653 6.25 -0.77 -5.50
CA LEU A 653 5.01 -0.71 -6.31
C LEU A 653 4.90 0.56 -7.15
N LYS A 654 5.67 1.61 -6.83
CA LYS A 654 5.74 2.86 -7.60
C LYS A 654 6.52 2.69 -8.91
N TYR A 655 7.41 1.71 -8.97
CA TYR A 655 8.23 1.41 -10.15
C TYR A 655 7.56 0.42 -11.10
N GLU A 656 6.50 -0.26 -10.65
CA GLU A 656 5.66 -1.09 -11.51
C GLU A 656 5.04 -0.26 -12.63
N MET A 657 5.14 -0.75 -13.86
CA MET A 657 4.64 -0.02 -15.04
C MET A 657 3.12 0.05 -15.08
N TYR A 658 2.45 -1.04 -14.69
CA TYR A 658 1.01 -1.20 -14.79
C TYR A 658 0.37 -1.40 -13.43
N LEU A 659 -0.92 -1.06 -13.32
CA LEU A 659 -1.71 -1.21 -12.10
C LEU A 659 -1.79 -2.67 -11.67
N ASP A 660 -2.11 -3.55 -12.64
CA ASP A 660 -2.15 -4.99 -12.45
C ASP A 660 -0.76 -5.58 -12.70
N ASN A 661 -0.16 -6.14 -11.66
CA ASN A 661 1.15 -6.78 -11.73
C ASN A 661 1.27 -7.87 -10.65
N PRO A 662 2.18 -8.83 -10.81
CA PRO A 662 2.33 -9.94 -9.88
C PRO A 662 2.64 -9.49 -8.44
N LEU A 663 3.45 -8.45 -8.25
CA LEU A 663 3.83 -7.97 -6.92
C LEU A 663 2.62 -7.40 -6.15
N ALA A 664 1.80 -6.57 -6.81
CA ALA A 664 0.56 -6.03 -6.24
C ALA A 664 -0.41 -7.14 -5.82
N ARG A 665 -0.56 -8.18 -6.66
CA ARG A 665 -1.39 -9.35 -6.37
C ARG A 665 -0.87 -10.13 -5.16
N PHE A 666 0.44 -10.37 -5.10
CA PHE A 666 1.08 -11.05 -3.96
C PHE A 666 0.88 -10.29 -2.64
N LEU A 667 1.14 -8.99 -2.63
CA LEU A 667 1.02 -8.17 -1.42
C LEU A 667 -0.43 -8.09 -0.93
N ILE A 668 -1.40 -7.93 -1.84
CA ILE A 668 -2.83 -7.97 -1.48
C ILE A 668 -3.21 -9.35 -0.92
N LYS A 669 -2.78 -10.45 -1.55
CA LYS A 669 -3.07 -11.80 -1.07
C LYS A 669 -2.55 -11.98 0.36
N LYS A 670 -1.29 -11.63 0.61
CA LYS A 670 -0.66 -11.71 1.94
C LYS A 670 -1.32 -10.79 2.97
N ALA A 671 -1.68 -9.56 2.58
CA ALA A 671 -2.42 -8.64 3.44
C ALA A 671 -3.82 -9.16 3.82
N LEU A 672 -4.46 -9.91 2.93
CA LEU A 672 -5.79 -10.49 3.15
C LEU A 672 -5.78 -11.84 3.86
N THR A 673 -4.65 -12.56 3.91
CA THR A 673 -4.49 -13.82 4.65
C THR A 673 -3.80 -13.65 6.01
N ASN A 674 -3.21 -12.48 6.29
CA ASN A 674 -2.58 -12.15 7.57
C ASN A 674 -2.95 -10.72 8.00
N GLN A 675 -3.83 -10.56 9.00
CA GLN A 675 -4.36 -9.25 9.41
C GLN A 675 -3.28 -8.30 9.95
N ARG A 676 -2.19 -8.81 10.52
CA ARG A 676 -1.05 -7.98 10.96
C ARG A 676 -0.32 -7.36 9.76
N ILE A 677 -0.09 -8.14 8.71
CA ILE A 677 0.46 -7.61 7.44
C ILE A 677 -0.55 -6.63 6.83
N GLY A 678 -1.82 -7.00 6.80
CA GLY A 678 -2.91 -6.16 6.29
C GLY A 678 -3.03 -4.80 7.00
N HIS A 679 -2.83 -4.77 8.33
CA HIS A 679 -2.80 -3.54 9.12
C HIS A 679 -1.74 -2.56 8.63
N PHE A 680 -0.49 -2.99 8.53
CA PHE A 680 0.60 -2.11 8.09
C PHE A 680 0.55 -1.82 6.59
N PHE A 681 0.09 -2.78 5.76
CA PHE A 681 -0.15 -2.57 4.34
C PHE A 681 -1.15 -1.43 4.12
N PHE A 682 -2.28 -1.44 4.86
CA PHE A 682 -3.26 -0.35 4.83
C PHE A 682 -2.62 0.99 5.21
N TRP A 683 -1.91 1.07 6.34
CA TRP A 683 -1.33 2.33 6.82
C TRP A 683 -0.22 2.87 5.93
N HIS A 684 0.64 2.01 5.37
CA HIS A 684 1.68 2.43 4.42
C HIS A 684 1.07 3.03 3.15
N LEU A 685 0.06 2.37 2.54
CA LEU A 685 -0.64 2.92 1.37
C LEU A 685 -1.41 4.20 1.73
N LYS A 686 -2.17 4.18 2.83
CA LYS A 686 -2.99 5.31 3.29
C LYS A 686 -2.16 6.57 3.54
N SER A 687 -0.98 6.41 4.13
CA SER A 687 -0.09 7.53 4.46
C SER A 687 0.33 8.34 3.22
N GLU A 688 0.38 7.71 2.04
CA GLU A 688 0.80 8.36 0.80
C GLU A 688 -0.34 8.80 -0.11
N MET A 689 -1.60 8.61 0.27
CA MET A 689 -2.76 9.02 -0.54
C MET A 689 -2.80 10.53 -0.86
N HIS A 690 -2.06 11.35 -0.12
CA HIS A 690 -1.88 12.77 -0.39
C HIS A 690 -1.04 13.05 -1.66
N ASN A 691 -0.16 12.11 -2.04
CA ASN A 691 0.73 12.23 -3.19
C ASN A 691 0.01 11.84 -4.49
N LYS A 692 -0.27 12.83 -5.33
CA LYS A 692 -1.04 12.66 -6.59
C LYS A 692 -0.37 11.77 -7.63
N THR A 693 0.94 11.56 -7.54
CA THR A 693 1.66 10.64 -8.46
C THR A 693 1.24 9.19 -8.28
N ILE A 694 0.86 8.80 -7.05
CA ILE A 694 0.56 7.40 -6.70
C ILE A 694 -0.86 7.19 -6.18
N SER A 695 -1.60 8.27 -5.87
CA SER A 695 -2.91 8.19 -5.20
C SER A 695 -3.91 7.33 -5.95
N ARG A 696 -3.84 7.32 -7.29
CA ARG A 696 -4.67 6.45 -8.14
C ARG A 696 -4.37 4.97 -7.88
N ARG A 697 -3.09 4.57 -7.98
CA ARG A 697 -2.63 3.19 -7.77
C ARG A 697 -2.95 2.71 -6.35
N PHE A 698 -2.56 3.49 -5.35
CA PHE A 698 -2.76 3.12 -3.94
C PHE A 698 -4.24 3.16 -3.54
N GLY A 699 -5.02 4.09 -4.09
CA GLY A 699 -6.47 4.14 -3.87
C GLY A 699 -7.19 2.89 -4.39
N LEU A 700 -6.83 2.41 -5.58
CA LEU A 700 -7.38 1.18 -6.16
C LEU A 700 -6.97 -0.08 -5.37
N LEU A 701 -5.71 -0.15 -4.92
CA LEU A 701 -5.24 -1.25 -4.06
C LEU A 701 -5.97 -1.25 -2.70
N LEU A 702 -6.14 -0.08 -2.09
CA LEU A 702 -6.91 0.06 -0.85
C LEU A 702 -8.39 -0.28 -1.05
N GLU A 703 -8.99 0.07 -2.20
CA GLU A 703 -10.37 -0.34 -2.52
C GLU A 703 -10.49 -1.87 -2.49
N ALA A 704 -9.60 -2.58 -3.19
CA ALA A 704 -9.58 -4.03 -3.23
C ALA A 704 -9.37 -4.64 -1.83
N PHE A 705 -8.41 -4.12 -1.07
CA PHE A 705 -8.14 -4.57 0.30
C PHE A 705 -9.33 -4.36 1.23
N CYS A 706 -9.90 -3.15 1.27
CA CYS A 706 -11.03 -2.81 2.14
C CYS A 706 -12.29 -3.60 1.79
N ARG A 707 -12.50 -3.99 0.53
CA ARG A 707 -13.60 -4.88 0.13
C ARG A 707 -13.48 -6.30 0.69
N ALA A 708 -12.27 -6.77 0.95
CA ALA A 708 -11.99 -8.17 1.28
C ALA A 708 -11.41 -8.39 2.68
N CYS A 709 -10.98 -7.36 3.41
CA CYS A 709 -10.42 -7.51 4.77
C CYS A 709 -11.47 -7.87 5.84
N GLY A 710 -12.75 -7.93 5.45
CA GLY A 710 -13.86 -8.38 6.29
C GLY A 710 -14.17 -7.38 7.40
N MET A 711 -14.44 -7.87 8.61
CA MET A 711 -14.78 -7.03 9.78
C MET A 711 -13.60 -6.19 10.28
N TYR A 712 -12.39 -6.48 9.81
CA TYR A 712 -11.26 -5.59 10.06
C TYR A 712 -11.46 -4.21 9.43
N LEU A 713 -12.22 -4.10 8.33
CA LEU A 713 -12.64 -2.79 7.81
C LEU A 713 -13.36 -1.99 8.88
N LYS A 714 -14.14 -2.63 9.76
CA LYS A 714 -14.84 -1.94 10.85
C LYS A 714 -13.92 -1.45 11.96
N HIS A 715 -12.84 -2.19 12.23
CA HIS A 715 -11.81 -1.78 13.18
C HIS A 715 -10.98 -0.62 12.61
N LEU A 716 -10.77 -0.60 11.28
CA LEU A 716 -10.22 0.55 10.56
C LEU A 716 -11.23 1.72 10.56
N ASN A 717 -12.53 1.44 10.32
CA ASN A 717 -13.65 2.38 10.17
C ASN A 717 -14.91 1.95 10.94
N ARG A 718 -15.26 2.62 12.04
CA ARG A 718 -16.61 2.70 12.67
C ARG A 718 -17.52 1.44 12.62
N GLN A 719 -17.91 0.87 13.78
CA GLN A 719 -19.28 1.05 14.33
C GLN A 719 -19.53 0.47 15.75
N LYS A 720 -20.39 1.23 16.47
CA LYS A 720 -21.39 0.95 17.52
C LYS A 720 -21.01 0.65 18.97
N GLU A 721 -19.83 0.13 19.28
CA GLU A 721 -19.38 0.01 20.70
C GLU A 721 -17.86 0.28 20.85
N THR A 722 -17.15 0.60 19.77
CA THR A 722 -15.69 0.70 19.69
C THR A 722 -15.35 1.68 18.55
N CYS A 723 -14.42 2.61 18.76
CA CYS A 723 -14.14 3.67 17.77
C CYS A 723 -13.00 3.36 16.79
N SER A 724 -12.86 4.24 15.79
CA SER A 724 -12.07 4.02 14.57
C SER A 724 -10.67 4.62 14.67
N GLN A 725 -9.67 3.88 14.18
CA GLN A 725 -8.32 4.43 14.05
C GLN A 725 -8.26 5.65 13.14
N VAL A 726 -8.95 5.63 11.98
CA VAL A 726 -8.93 6.75 11.02
C VAL A 726 -9.62 8.00 11.60
N GLU A 727 -10.75 7.82 12.28
CA GLU A 727 -11.48 8.92 12.93
C GLU A 727 -10.69 9.52 14.09
N ALA A 728 -10.09 8.67 14.94
CA ALA A 728 -9.20 9.10 16.01
C ALA A 728 -8.06 9.97 15.45
N MET A 729 -7.43 9.54 14.35
CA MET A 729 -6.37 10.32 13.70
C MET A 729 -6.91 11.64 13.14
N ASP A 730 -8.06 11.65 12.45
CA ASP A 730 -8.66 12.89 11.90
C ASP A 730 -8.99 13.90 13.03
N LYS A 731 -9.52 13.46 14.17
CA LYS A 731 -9.77 14.30 15.35
C LYS A 731 -8.47 14.86 15.93
N LEU A 732 -7.40 14.07 16.03
CA LEU A 732 -6.09 14.53 16.51
C LEU A 732 -5.41 15.50 15.53
N VAL A 733 -5.55 15.29 14.21
CA VAL A 733 -5.07 16.24 13.18
C VAL A 733 -5.79 17.58 13.35
N ASN A 734 -7.12 17.59 13.39
CA ASN A 734 -7.92 18.79 13.62
C ASN A 734 -7.49 19.56 14.87
N LEU A 735 -7.40 18.85 16.00
CA LEU A 735 -7.04 19.42 17.28
C LEU A 735 -5.65 20.07 17.24
N THR A 736 -4.67 19.39 16.63
CA THR A 736 -3.30 19.93 16.49
C THR A 736 -3.21 21.08 15.48
N ASP A 737 -4.02 21.09 14.43
CA ASP A 737 -4.07 22.19 13.47
C ASP A 737 -4.67 23.45 14.09
N THR A 738 -5.79 23.34 14.83
CA THR A 738 -6.33 24.45 15.63
C THR A 738 -5.31 24.97 16.64
N LEU A 739 -4.58 24.06 17.30
CA LEU A 739 -3.51 24.46 18.22
C LEU A 739 -2.38 25.23 17.53
N LYS A 740 -2.02 24.89 16.29
CA LYS A 740 -0.91 25.53 15.55
C LYS A 740 -1.29 26.82 14.83
N GLN A 741 -2.57 26.96 14.47
CA GLN A 741 -3.06 28.10 13.69
C GLN A 741 -3.72 29.11 14.62
N GLU A 742 -4.88 28.77 15.19
CA GLU A 742 -5.70 29.70 15.99
C GLU A 742 -5.10 29.96 17.38
N LYS A 743 -4.50 28.95 18.02
CA LYS A 743 -3.95 29.03 19.38
C LYS A 743 -2.43 29.20 19.42
N LYS A 744 -1.83 29.66 18.31
CA LYS A 744 -0.38 29.78 18.16
C LYS A 744 0.25 30.71 19.21
N ASP A 745 -0.32 31.88 19.41
CA ASP A 745 0.31 32.92 20.24
C ASP A 745 -0.15 32.87 21.72
N GLU A 746 -1.02 31.92 22.06
CA GLU A 746 -1.48 31.74 23.44
C GLU A 746 -0.46 31.01 24.32
N THR A 747 -0.51 31.24 25.64
CA THR A 747 0.37 30.54 26.60
C THR A 747 0.08 29.05 26.66
N GLN A 748 1.08 28.23 27.02
CA GLN A 748 0.91 26.78 27.18
C GLN A 748 -0.21 26.42 28.17
N LYS A 749 -0.42 27.24 29.22
CA LYS A 749 -1.52 27.05 30.18
C LYS A 749 -2.90 27.17 29.50
N THR A 750 -3.08 28.16 28.62
CA THR A 750 -4.33 28.36 27.89
C THR A 750 -4.55 27.25 26.86
N GLN A 751 -3.50 26.87 26.12
CA GLN A 751 -3.54 25.76 25.17
C GLN A 751 -3.87 24.42 25.87
N MET A 752 -3.32 24.17 27.05
CA MET A 752 -3.61 22.97 27.83
C MET A 752 -5.07 22.97 28.32
N LYS A 753 -5.59 24.12 28.77
CA LYS A 753 -7.01 24.24 29.13
C LYS A 753 -7.91 23.92 27.95
N PHE A 754 -7.59 24.47 26.77
CA PHE A 754 -8.28 24.17 25.52
C PHE A 754 -8.22 22.68 25.17
N LEU A 755 -7.05 22.04 25.28
CA LEU A 755 -6.87 20.62 25.01
C LEU A 755 -7.79 19.76 25.90
N VAL A 756 -7.76 19.98 27.22
CA VAL A 756 -8.62 19.21 28.16
C VAL A 756 -10.09 19.46 27.86
N GLU A 757 -10.50 20.71 27.65
CA GLU A 757 -11.90 21.06 27.37
C GLU A 757 -12.40 20.40 26.08
N HIS A 758 -11.58 20.38 25.03
CA HIS A 758 -11.91 19.75 23.76
C HIS A 758 -11.94 18.22 23.83
N MET A 759 -10.92 17.61 24.44
CA MET A 759 -10.86 16.14 24.56
C MET A 759 -11.94 15.59 25.50
N SER A 760 -12.43 16.38 26.46
CA SER A 760 -13.53 16.00 27.35
C SER A 760 -14.91 15.99 26.67
N ARG A 761 -15.02 16.45 25.41
CA ARG A 761 -16.30 16.47 24.69
C ARG A 761 -16.73 15.05 24.32
N PRO A 762 -18.05 14.75 24.33
CA PRO A 762 -18.55 13.40 24.04
C PRO A 762 -18.10 12.85 22.68
N ASP A 763 -18.00 13.69 21.65
CA ASP A 763 -17.54 13.27 20.32
C ASP A 763 -16.06 12.90 20.29
N TYR A 764 -15.20 13.58 21.04
CA TYR A 764 -13.78 13.24 21.18
C TYR A 764 -13.57 12.02 22.07
N MET A 765 -14.26 11.93 23.22
CA MET A 765 -14.17 10.78 24.12
C MET A 765 -14.58 9.49 23.43
N GLU A 766 -15.71 9.52 22.69
CA GLU A 766 -16.12 8.37 21.90
C GLU A 766 -15.15 8.06 20.76
N SER A 767 -14.53 9.06 20.12
CA SER A 767 -13.62 8.84 18.98
C SER A 767 -12.19 8.46 19.39
N LEU A 768 -11.79 8.71 20.63
CA LEU A 768 -10.42 8.48 21.12
C LEU A 768 -10.35 7.39 22.18
N GLN A 769 -11.39 6.57 22.39
CA GLN A 769 -11.40 5.51 23.42
C GLN A 769 -12.00 4.21 22.92
N GLY A 770 -11.42 3.08 23.33
CA GLY A 770 -11.88 1.77 22.89
C GLY A 770 -11.60 1.59 21.40
N PHE A 771 -10.33 1.60 21.02
CA PHE A 771 -9.89 1.26 19.67
C PHE A 771 -8.52 0.59 19.70
N VAL A 772 -8.08 0.04 18.58
CA VAL A 772 -6.80 -0.67 18.48
C VAL A 772 -5.68 0.31 18.12
N SER A 773 -4.49 0.19 18.71
CA SER A 773 -3.35 1.06 18.39
C SER A 773 -2.88 0.90 16.93
N PRO A 774 -2.69 1.99 16.17
CA PRO A 774 -2.07 1.96 14.84
C PRO A 774 -0.58 1.59 14.82
N LEU A 775 0.09 1.62 15.97
CA LEU A 775 1.50 1.23 16.07
C LEU A 775 1.67 -0.28 16.30
N ASN A 776 0.70 -0.90 16.99
CA ASN A 776 0.67 -2.34 17.19
C ASN A 776 -0.77 -2.82 17.39
N PRO A 777 -1.35 -3.57 16.43
CA PRO A 777 -2.75 -3.93 16.48
C PRO A 777 -3.12 -4.94 17.58
N VAL A 778 -2.14 -5.50 18.30
CA VAL A 778 -2.40 -6.36 19.48
C VAL A 778 -2.66 -5.55 20.76
N HIS A 779 -2.43 -4.24 20.73
CA HIS A 779 -2.65 -3.35 21.87
C HIS A 779 -3.97 -2.59 21.72
N GLN A 780 -4.90 -2.85 22.62
CA GLN A 780 -6.13 -2.07 22.75
C GLN A 780 -5.84 -0.76 23.52
N LEU A 781 -6.48 0.32 23.09
CA LEU A 781 -6.48 1.63 23.74
C LEU A 781 -7.85 1.82 24.37
N GLY A 782 -7.92 1.68 25.70
CA GLY A 782 -9.14 1.78 26.49
C GLY A 782 -9.54 3.22 26.76
N ASN A 783 -9.83 3.54 28.03
CA ASN A 783 -10.18 4.89 28.44
C ASN A 783 -8.98 5.82 28.37
N LEU A 784 -9.21 7.06 27.96
CA LEU A 784 -8.18 8.09 27.90
C LEU A 784 -7.99 8.71 29.29
N ARG A 785 -6.74 8.76 29.75
CA ARG A 785 -6.35 9.38 31.01
C ARG A 785 -6.00 10.84 30.80
N LEU A 786 -7.03 11.69 30.80
CA LEU A 786 -6.91 13.11 30.48
C LEU A 786 -5.94 13.86 31.40
N GLU A 787 -5.79 13.41 32.64
CA GLU A 787 -4.87 13.99 33.62
C GLU A 787 -3.39 13.81 33.24
N GLU A 788 -3.06 12.76 32.49
CA GLU A 788 -1.70 12.48 31.98
C GLU A 788 -1.48 13.00 30.55
N CYS A 789 -2.55 13.37 29.84
CA CYS A 789 -2.49 13.90 28.49
C CYS A 789 -1.95 15.35 28.51
N ARG A 790 -1.00 15.66 27.63
CA ARG A 790 -0.35 16.98 27.61
C ARG A 790 0.19 17.40 26.24
N ILE A 791 0.30 18.72 26.04
CA ILE A 791 1.03 19.30 24.91
C ILE A 791 2.51 19.39 25.28
N MET A 792 3.38 18.74 24.51
CA MET A 792 4.83 18.79 24.71
C MET A 792 5.40 20.16 24.30
N SER A 793 6.51 20.57 24.92
CA SER A 793 7.12 21.90 24.77
C SER A 793 7.78 22.18 23.41
N SER A 794 7.81 21.22 22.49
CA SER A 794 8.41 21.37 21.16
C SER A 794 7.61 22.34 20.27
N ALA A 795 8.29 23.03 19.35
CA ALA A 795 7.70 24.02 18.45
C ALA A 795 6.52 23.46 17.61
N LYS A 796 6.57 22.16 17.28
CA LYS A 796 5.52 21.47 16.50
C LYS A 796 4.32 21.03 17.35
N ARG A 797 4.35 21.25 18.67
CA ARG A 797 3.30 20.94 19.65
C ARG A 797 2.81 19.48 19.57
N PRO A 798 3.69 18.48 19.74
CA PRO A 798 3.26 17.09 19.81
C PRO A 798 2.32 16.89 21.00
N LEU A 799 1.34 16.00 20.83
CA LEU A 799 0.44 15.57 21.90
C LEU A 799 1.00 14.29 22.53
N TRP A 800 1.19 14.31 23.84
CA TRP A 800 1.39 13.13 24.65
C TRP A 800 0.03 12.60 25.06
N LEU A 801 -0.31 11.40 24.62
CA LEU A 801 -1.61 10.77 24.86
C LEU A 801 -1.40 9.49 25.68
N ASN A 802 -2.26 9.27 26.69
CA ASN A 802 -2.16 8.15 27.61
C ASN A 802 -3.53 7.46 27.72
N TRP A 803 -3.55 6.16 27.46
CA TRP A 803 -4.73 5.30 27.56
C TRP A 803 -4.54 4.20 28.58
N GLU A 804 -5.61 3.82 29.26
CA GLU A 804 -5.68 2.58 30.02
C GLU A 804 -5.63 1.37 29.08
N ASN A 805 -4.93 0.32 29.51
CA ASN A 805 -4.99 -0.98 28.84
C ASN A 805 -6.20 -1.77 29.38
N PRO A 806 -7.22 -2.03 28.54
CA PRO A 806 -8.46 -2.67 28.99
C PRO A 806 -8.33 -4.19 29.22
N ASP A 807 -7.18 -4.80 28.92
CA ASP A 807 -6.99 -6.24 29.12
C ASP A 807 -7.12 -6.63 30.61
N ILE A 808 -7.79 -7.75 30.88
CA ILE A 808 -8.06 -8.25 32.23
C ILE A 808 -6.75 -8.51 33.01
N MET A 809 -5.64 -8.75 32.32
CA MET A 809 -4.32 -9.02 32.87
C MET A 809 -3.32 -7.90 32.55
N SER A 810 -3.79 -6.66 32.34
CA SER A 810 -2.94 -5.51 32.00
C SER A 810 -1.82 -5.25 33.01
N GLU A 811 -2.02 -5.60 34.29
CA GLU A 811 -0.99 -5.44 35.33
C GLU A 811 0.27 -6.29 35.12
N LEU A 812 0.20 -7.30 34.24
CA LEU A 812 1.31 -8.21 33.94
C LEU A 812 2.16 -7.78 32.73
N LEU A 813 1.72 -6.75 32.00
CA LEU A 813 2.43 -6.23 30.82
C LEU A 813 2.65 -4.72 30.91
N PHE A 814 1.57 -3.94 30.83
CA PHE A 814 1.51 -2.50 31.08
C PHE A 814 0.07 -2.09 31.36
N THR A 815 -0.14 -1.23 32.36
CA THR A 815 -1.45 -0.69 32.72
C THR A 815 -1.85 0.51 31.88
N ASN A 816 -0.86 1.27 31.38
CA ASN A 816 -1.06 2.46 30.56
C ASN A 816 -0.29 2.30 29.24
N ASN A 817 -0.86 2.79 28.15
CA ASN A 817 -0.27 2.85 26.83
C ASN A 817 -0.09 4.32 26.44
N GLU A 818 1.16 4.72 26.15
CA GLU A 818 1.54 6.11 25.94
C GLU A 818 2.07 6.30 24.52
N ILE A 819 1.46 7.23 23.78
CA ILE A 819 1.81 7.47 22.38
C ILE A 819 1.95 8.98 22.16
N ILE A 820 3.01 9.35 21.44
CA ILE A 820 3.21 10.72 20.97
C ILE A 820 2.56 10.86 19.60
N PHE A 821 1.53 11.70 19.51
CA PHE A 821 0.96 12.13 18.23
C PHE A 821 1.65 13.42 17.78
N LYS A 822 2.28 13.38 16.60
CA LYS A 822 3.06 14.49 16.06
C LYS A 822 2.60 14.82 14.65
N ASN A 823 2.05 16.02 14.49
CA ASN A 823 1.65 16.55 13.20
C ASN A 823 2.70 17.60 12.77
N GLY A 824 3.16 17.59 11.52
CA GLY A 824 3.96 18.66 10.92
C GLY A 824 5.44 18.38 10.66
N ASP A 825 5.93 17.18 10.97
CA ASP A 825 7.24 16.66 10.54
C ASP A 825 7.03 15.38 9.72
N ASP A 826 7.93 15.09 8.77
CA ASP A 826 7.88 13.88 7.95
C ASP A 826 8.56 12.70 8.68
N LEU A 827 7.75 11.79 9.22
CA LEU A 827 8.24 10.66 10.03
C LEU A 827 8.79 9.49 9.21
N ARG A 828 8.76 9.56 7.87
CA ARG A 828 9.22 8.44 7.02
C ARG A 828 10.72 8.15 7.18
N GLN A 829 11.52 9.18 7.45
CA GLN A 829 12.96 9.02 7.69
C GLN A 829 13.23 8.31 9.03
N ASP A 830 12.54 8.72 10.10
CA ASP A 830 12.60 8.04 11.40
C ASP A 830 12.14 6.58 11.29
N MET A 831 11.05 6.31 10.56
CA MET A 831 10.54 4.96 10.33
C MET A 831 11.60 4.06 9.67
N LEU A 832 12.25 4.54 8.60
CA LEU A 832 13.32 3.80 7.93
C LEU A 832 14.53 3.59 8.87
N THR A 833 14.92 4.62 9.61
CA THR A 833 16.06 4.54 10.53
C THR A 833 15.83 3.52 11.63
N LEU A 834 14.65 3.53 12.26
CA LEU A 834 14.28 2.56 13.30
C LEU A 834 14.18 1.13 12.74
N GLN A 835 13.69 0.98 11.52
CA GLN A 835 13.66 -0.31 10.83
C GLN A 835 15.08 -0.84 10.58
N ILE A 836 16.00 0.02 10.12
CA ILE A 836 17.42 -0.34 9.93
C ILE A 836 18.08 -0.70 11.25
N ILE A 837 17.85 0.06 12.32
CA ILE A 837 18.35 -0.27 13.67
C ILE A 837 17.86 -1.67 14.09
N LYS A 838 16.58 -1.99 13.86
CA LYS A 838 16.02 -3.31 14.16
C LYS A 838 16.64 -4.43 13.29
N ILE A 839 16.90 -4.17 12.01
CA ILE A 839 17.62 -5.11 11.14
C ILE A 839 19.04 -5.35 11.68
N MET A 840 19.76 -4.29 12.05
CA MET A 840 21.11 -4.37 12.62
C MET A 840 21.12 -5.16 13.94
N GLU A 841 20.19 -4.88 14.85
CA GLU A 841 20.02 -5.63 16.09
C GLU A 841 19.80 -7.13 15.81
N ASN A 842 18.91 -7.46 14.88
CA ASN A 842 18.65 -8.85 14.49
C ASN A 842 19.90 -9.55 13.93
N ILE A 843 20.68 -8.85 13.08
CA ILE A 843 21.94 -9.38 12.53
C ILE A 843 22.93 -9.67 13.66
N TRP A 844 23.15 -8.70 14.57
CA TRP A 844 24.07 -8.85 15.70
C TRP A 844 23.64 -9.95 16.66
N GLN A 845 22.37 -10.00 17.04
CA GLN A 845 21.82 -11.04 17.91
C GLN A 845 21.99 -12.42 17.27
N ASN A 846 21.70 -12.59 15.98
CA ASN A 846 21.86 -13.87 15.29
C ASN A 846 23.34 -14.31 15.19
N GLN A 847 24.27 -13.35 15.15
CA GLN A 847 25.72 -13.61 15.20
C GLN A 847 26.28 -13.78 16.62
N GLY A 848 25.43 -13.71 17.66
CA GLY A 848 25.83 -13.93 19.06
C GLY A 848 26.32 -12.68 19.80
N LEU A 849 26.09 -11.49 19.26
CA LEU A 849 26.45 -10.20 19.86
C LEU A 849 25.20 -9.55 20.50
N ASP A 850 25.19 -9.40 21.84
CA ASP A 850 24.10 -8.71 22.57
C ASP A 850 24.39 -7.19 22.64
N LEU A 851 23.98 -6.46 21.58
CA LEU A 851 24.11 -5.00 21.45
C LEU A 851 22.71 -4.37 21.46
N ARG A 852 22.24 -4.00 22.66
CA ARG A 852 20.88 -3.48 22.89
C ARG A 852 20.83 -1.98 23.10
#